data_AF-A0A1Q5A8N7-F1
#
_entry.id   AF-A0A1Q5A8N7-F1
#
_cell.length_a   1.000
_cell.length_b   1.000
_cell.length_c   1.000
_cell.angle_alpha   90.00
_cell.angle_beta   90.00
_cell.angle_gamma   90.00
#
_symmetry.space_group_name_H-M   'P 1'
#
loop_
_entity.id
_entity.type
_entity.pdbx_description
1 polymer ?
#
loop_
_entity_poly.entity_id
_entity_poly.type
_entity_poly.pdbx_seq_one_letter_code
_entity_poly.pdbx_strand_id
1 'polypeptide(L)'
;MLAFAAGLLATGIGAAGAQPAAAAPAGPPTQGLFYIQNGVSGYNLAGGYAFLETNRPQGDESNQQWQFEASGDTGNFKIRNPTVADLCVGRGENDEGQARIVLRPCSDGRTDWSIQHHSGEQYRIFTPGTQERLWGGAAVDDKLLEVQFHSGELITNEFWYFTPVAPQRGEMPADPKFDQVTQLTAHNAFQNTEDDPIRDIAPNQPHSIQAQLEFGVRGLMLDIKHDDGAVRLCHGGKCGIGHQTLPEALTTVTAFLKQRTDQIVTLFLEDYTTAAQLKESLDTVPDVAALLFDPEKEGVRSKGWPKVSRMVAENKRLIIITDSSRSGDGGAKPAFGVVYGQEWTVENYWSMGLGLGNSNWRCASRWNSIPLSQEEKNFHRLFVMNHFRDVPMSPTYTNDNKKLADRAERFCMPAARKKPNYLAIDQYKDGDPMAAVVALNRYTYHGDTPGFGGAPNVPLPGWTVPRLAVMPLGDSITEGAGSTTRSSYRAALWNKLSGRAGTLDFVGSLQHGELPDRDHEGHSGWRIDQLQANIATWLPAARPNVVLLHIGTNDMNRNHEVATAPARLGALIDQITTAAPTMTVIVSSLVPSTTPEVQARVAAFNAQIPGLVKERRDRGYKVGFVDMASVTTADLNDSLHPNNNGYLKMADAFYGGIAQAQADNWITEQVDVRPAPPVRGSLGDYQVDFDGDGRNDYLVVGVNGSVDAWLNRGGNGSGGWSALGQVAKGGTGGTGDQVRFADVNGDRRSDYLVVAANGSVTAWLNNGGDGAGGWSSAGQIASGVGATGDQVRFGDVNGDGFADYLLVEPNGAVSAWVNKGGTGTAGWSAAGVIASGTGAPSSQVRV
;
A
#
# COMPACT_ATOMS: atom_id res chain seq x y z
N MET A 1 -27.13 87.35 -11.43
CA MET A 1 -28.13 86.36 -11.90
C MET A 1 -27.79 85.05 -11.19
N LEU A 2 -28.51 84.68 -10.12
CA LEU A 2 -29.51 83.58 -10.08
C LEU A 2 -28.95 82.25 -10.62
N ALA A 3 -28.96 81.09 -9.96
CA ALA A 3 -29.66 80.62 -8.76
C ALA A 3 -28.99 79.31 -8.22
N PHE A 4 -29.33 78.97 -6.97
CA PHE A 4 -29.07 77.70 -6.26
C PHE A 4 -29.80 76.49 -6.87
N ALA A 5 -29.24 75.27 -6.73
CA ALA A 5 -29.96 74.09 -6.23
C ALA A 5 -29.02 72.88 -5.99
N ALA A 6 -29.17 72.26 -4.83
CA ALA A 6 -28.53 71.04 -4.36
C ALA A 6 -29.22 69.78 -4.90
N GLY A 7 -28.49 68.66 -4.97
CA GLY A 7 -29.03 67.32 -5.23
C GLY A 7 -28.41 66.29 -4.28
N LEU A 8 -29.25 65.78 -3.36
CA LEU A 8 -28.97 64.71 -2.41
C LEU A 8 -28.70 63.36 -3.11
N LEU A 9 -27.80 62.57 -2.49
CA LEU A 9 -27.56 61.16 -2.74
C LEU A 9 -28.08 60.34 -1.54
N ALA A 10 -29.09 59.49 -1.78
CA ALA A 10 -29.60 58.38 -0.93
C ALA A 10 -30.96 57.96 -1.55
N THR A 11 -31.40 56.70 -1.68
CA THR A 11 -30.99 55.37 -1.23
C THR A 11 -31.75 54.35 -2.11
N GLY A 12 -31.19 53.15 -2.31
CA GLY A 12 -31.88 52.04 -2.98
C GLY A 12 -31.14 50.73 -2.75
N ILE A 13 -31.68 49.93 -1.84
CA ILE A 13 -31.15 48.69 -1.29
C ILE A 13 -31.09 47.59 -2.37
N GLY A 14 -29.91 47.07 -2.66
CA GLY A 14 -29.71 45.83 -3.40
C GLY A 14 -29.11 44.79 -2.46
N ALA A 15 -29.91 43.78 -2.11
CA ALA A 15 -29.49 42.67 -1.27
C ALA A 15 -28.30 41.94 -1.92
N ALA A 16 -27.14 41.99 -1.28
CA ALA A 16 -26.03 41.11 -1.59
C ALA A 16 -26.44 39.69 -1.19
N GLY A 17 -26.85 38.89 -2.17
CA GLY A 17 -27.03 37.45 -1.99
C GLY A 17 -25.68 36.88 -1.52
N ALA A 18 -25.69 36.34 -0.29
CA ALA A 18 -24.55 35.63 0.27
C ALA A 18 -24.07 34.56 -0.73
N GLN A 19 -22.79 34.60 -1.07
CA GLN A 19 -22.12 33.44 -1.66
C GLN A 19 -22.37 32.24 -0.73
N PRO A 20 -22.83 31.08 -1.24
CA PRO A 20 -22.88 29.89 -0.42
C PRO A 20 -21.45 29.58 0.05
N ALA A 21 -21.30 29.44 1.36
CA ALA A 21 -20.07 29.01 1.99
C ALA A 21 -19.55 27.75 1.30
N ALA A 22 -18.26 27.75 0.97
CA ALA A 22 -17.57 26.58 0.43
C ALA A 22 -17.81 25.36 1.35
N ALA A 23 -18.22 24.24 0.78
CA ALA A 23 -18.43 22.99 1.51
C ALA A 23 -17.15 22.56 2.23
N ALA A 24 -17.20 22.45 3.57
CA ALA A 24 -16.14 21.89 4.40
C ALA A 24 -16.09 20.36 4.24
N PRO A 25 -14.94 19.74 3.89
CA PRO A 25 -14.81 18.28 3.90
C PRO A 25 -14.07 17.74 5.15
N ALA A 26 -14.40 16.48 5.48
CA ALA A 26 -13.79 15.52 6.42
C ALA A 26 -13.96 15.77 7.94
N GLY A 27 -15.00 15.15 8.52
CA GLY A 27 -15.12 14.93 9.97
C GLY A 27 -14.17 13.83 10.49
N PRO A 28 -14.28 13.42 11.78
CA PRO A 28 -13.43 12.42 12.39
C PRO A 28 -13.70 11.02 11.84
N PRO A 29 -12.77 10.08 11.99
CA PRO A 29 -12.98 8.67 11.68
C PRO A 29 -14.08 8.06 12.55
N THR A 30 -15.05 7.38 11.93
CA THR A 30 -16.26 6.87 12.62
C THR A 30 -16.20 5.38 12.98
N GLN A 31 -15.11 4.70 12.66
CA GLN A 31 -14.93 3.27 12.94
C GLN A 31 -13.71 3.01 13.83
N GLY A 32 -13.93 2.28 14.93
CA GLY A 32 -12.87 1.90 15.87
C GLY A 32 -12.78 2.78 17.11
N LEU A 33 -11.76 2.50 17.92
CA LEU A 33 -11.46 3.23 19.15
C LEU A 33 -10.22 4.11 18.95
N PHE A 34 -10.23 5.28 19.58
CA PHE A 34 -9.25 6.33 19.39
C PHE A 34 -8.77 6.91 20.71
N TYR A 35 -7.48 7.19 20.78
CA TYR A 35 -6.93 8.17 21.71
C TYR A 35 -7.09 9.56 21.10
N ILE A 36 -7.66 10.49 21.86
CA ILE A 36 -7.72 11.90 21.49
C ILE A 36 -6.55 12.59 22.16
N GLN A 37 -5.43 12.70 21.45
CA GLN A 37 -4.14 13.15 21.99
C GLN A 37 -3.90 14.62 21.65
N ASN A 38 -3.56 15.45 22.63
CA ASN A 38 -3.22 16.84 22.39
C ASN A 38 -1.88 16.96 21.65
N GLY A 39 -1.84 17.76 20.58
CA GLY A 39 -0.67 17.87 19.71
C GLY A 39 0.54 18.55 20.34
N VAL A 40 0.37 19.29 21.43
CA VAL A 40 1.46 20.01 22.11
C VAL A 40 1.95 19.26 23.35
N SER A 41 1.03 18.88 24.25
CA SER A 41 1.42 18.16 25.47
C SER A 41 1.67 16.66 25.25
N GLY A 42 1.11 16.08 24.17
CA GLY A 42 1.11 14.64 23.94
C GLY A 42 0.22 13.86 24.91
N TYR A 43 -0.60 14.53 25.71
CA TYR A 43 -1.51 13.91 26.69
C TYR A 43 -2.84 13.51 26.04
N ASN A 44 -3.44 12.42 26.51
CA ASN A 44 -4.71 11.91 26.03
C ASN A 44 -5.88 12.53 26.81
N LEU A 45 -6.98 12.81 26.12
CA LEU A 45 -8.28 13.08 26.74
C LEU A 45 -8.68 11.87 27.61
N ALA A 46 -9.07 12.13 28.85
CA ALA A 46 -9.41 11.12 29.85
C ALA A 46 -10.78 11.42 30.51
N GLY A 47 -11.59 10.38 30.70
CA GLY A 47 -12.90 10.48 31.36
C GLY A 47 -12.81 10.40 32.88
N GLY A 48 -12.67 11.54 33.55
CA GLY A 48 -12.65 11.67 35.02
C GLY A 48 -14.04 11.61 35.69
N TYR A 49 -14.07 11.50 37.03
CA TYR A 49 -15.30 11.29 37.84
C TYR A 49 -16.19 12.54 38.03
N ALA A 50 -15.72 13.74 37.64
CA ALA A 50 -16.48 14.99 37.75
C ALA A 50 -16.44 15.87 36.48
N PHE A 51 -15.33 15.86 35.75
CA PHE A 51 -15.10 16.57 34.48
C PHE A 51 -14.01 15.85 33.66
N LEU A 52 -13.83 16.23 32.39
CA LEU A 52 -12.79 15.68 31.52
C LEU A 52 -11.47 16.44 31.66
N GLU A 53 -10.39 15.67 31.58
CA GLU A 53 -9.03 16.15 31.75
C GLU A 53 -8.14 15.63 30.61
N THR A 54 -6.96 16.21 30.43
CA THR A 54 -5.86 15.54 29.72
C THR A 54 -4.95 14.85 30.73
N ASN A 55 -4.54 13.62 30.40
CA ASN A 55 -3.67 12.80 31.24
C ASN A 55 -2.58 12.13 30.39
N ARG A 56 -1.47 11.76 31.03
CA ARG A 56 -0.36 11.04 30.40
C ARG A 56 -0.85 9.76 29.71
N PRO A 57 -0.34 9.40 28.53
CA PRO A 57 -0.74 8.18 27.85
C PRO A 57 -0.49 6.92 28.71
N GLN A 58 -1.54 6.12 28.91
CA GLN A 58 -1.49 4.91 29.74
C GLN A 58 -2.45 3.81 29.25
N GLY A 59 -2.57 3.64 27.93
CA GLY A 59 -3.57 2.72 27.36
C GLY A 59 -4.98 3.22 27.67
N ASP A 60 -5.94 2.32 27.95
CA ASP A 60 -7.29 2.72 28.37
C ASP A 60 -7.41 3.01 29.89
N GLU A 61 -6.31 2.98 30.63
CA GLU A 61 -6.37 3.37 32.04
C GLU A 61 -6.85 4.82 32.15
N SER A 62 -7.75 5.12 33.08
CA SER A 62 -8.45 6.42 33.19
C SER A 62 -9.37 6.75 32.00
N ASN A 63 -9.89 5.76 31.27
CA ASN A 63 -10.87 5.93 30.19
C ASN A 63 -10.36 6.87 29.09
N GLN A 64 -9.21 6.53 28.50
CA GLN A 64 -8.55 7.36 27.49
C GLN A 64 -8.96 7.01 26.05
N GLN A 65 -9.76 5.95 25.86
CA GLN A 65 -10.26 5.55 24.55
C GLN A 65 -11.65 6.13 24.28
N TRP A 66 -11.87 6.53 23.03
CA TRP A 66 -13.08 7.23 22.58
C TRP A 66 -13.55 6.68 21.23
N GLN A 67 -14.84 6.78 20.96
CA GLN A 67 -15.44 6.44 19.67
C GLN A 67 -16.17 7.66 19.10
N PHE A 68 -16.03 7.93 17.81
CA PHE A 68 -16.80 8.98 17.14
C PHE A 68 -18.06 8.42 16.50
N GLU A 69 -19.18 9.14 16.65
CA GLU A 69 -20.48 8.78 16.08
C GLU A 69 -21.10 10.01 15.42
N ALA A 70 -21.74 9.86 14.25
CA ALA A 70 -22.42 10.97 13.60
C ALA A 70 -23.68 11.38 14.41
N SER A 71 -23.89 12.68 14.60
CA SER A 71 -25.06 13.21 15.31
C SER A 71 -26.16 13.62 14.33
N GLY A 72 -27.02 12.64 13.99
CA GLY A 72 -28.10 12.82 13.01
C GLY A 72 -27.60 13.37 11.67
N ASP A 73 -28.43 14.19 11.02
CA ASP A 73 -28.12 14.77 9.70
C ASP A 73 -27.43 16.16 9.77
N THR A 74 -26.91 16.54 10.95
CA THR A 74 -26.41 17.90 11.21
C THR A 74 -24.97 18.15 10.75
N GLY A 75 -24.25 17.10 10.36
CA GLY A 75 -22.80 17.15 10.09
C GLY A 75 -21.94 17.26 11.35
N ASN A 76 -22.53 17.15 12.55
CA ASN A 76 -21.81 17.11 13.82
C ASN A 76 -21.55 15.67 14.27
N PHE A 77 -20.71 15.53 15.29
CA PHE A 77 -20.27 14.26 15.84
C PHE A 77 -20.40 14.22 17.35
N LYS A 78 -20.63 13.03 17.89
CA LYS A 78 -20.53 12.70 19.31
C LYS A 78 -19.20 12.00 19.57
N ILE A 79 -18.63 12.26 20.73
CA ILE A 79 -17.42 11.58 21.22
C ILE A 79 -17.86 10.68 22.36
N ARG A 80 -18.05 9.39 22.08
CA ARG A 80 -18.62 8.40 22.97
C ARG A 80 -17.55 7.75 23.84
N ASN A 81 -17.87 7.56 25.11
CA ASN A 81 -17.08 6.74 26.02
C ASN A 81 -17.43 5.24 25.78
N PRO A 82 -16.46 4.39 25.42
CA PRO A 82 -16.73 2.98 25.15
C PRO A 82 -16.94 2.15 26.43
N THR A 83 -16.42 2.62 27.56
CA THR A 83 -16.40 1.91 28.84
C THR A 83 -17.70 2.13 29.63
N VAL A 84 -18.32 3.30 29.49
CA VAL A 84 -19.59 3.65 30.15
C VAL A 84 -20.70 3.86 29.12
N ALA A 85 -21.70 2.98 29.15
CA ALA A 85 -22.82 3.03 28.21
C ALA A 85 -23.58 4.36 28.27
N ASP A 86 -23.96 4.87 27.10
CA ASP A 86 -24.74 6.10 26.90
C ASP A 86 -24.07 7.40 27.41
N LEU A 87 -22.75 7.41 27.63
CA LEU A 87 -22.04 8.65 27.96
C LEU A 87 -21.19 9.17 26.80
N CYS A 88 -21.37 10.44 26.49
CA CYS A 88 -20.62 11.18 25.49
C CYS A 88 -20.00 12.45 26.10
N VAL A 89 -18.89 12.90 25.54
CA VAL A 89 -18.29 14.19 25.87
C VAL A 89 -19.27 15.29 25.53
N GLY A 90 -19.55 16.18 26.47
CA GLY A 90 -20.47 17.28 26.27
C GLY A 90 -20.17 18.49 27.14
N ARG A 91 -20.94 19.56 26.90
CA ARG A 91 -20.84 20.83 27.61
C ARG A 91 -21.69 20.80 28.88
N GLY A 92 -21.12 21.19 30.01
CA GLY A 92 -21.77 21.31 31.31
C GLY A 92 -21.27 22.51 32.10
N GLU A 93 -21.63 22.60 33.37
CA GLU A 93 -21.23 23.68 34.29
C GLU A 93 -20.87 23.06 35.66
N ASN A 94 -20.02 23.72 36.45
CA ASN A 94 -19.85 23.39 37.87
C ASN A 94 -20.93 24.03 38.76
N ASP A 95 -20.86 23.73 40.06
CA ASP A 95 -21.75 24.30 41.09
C ASP A 95 -21.71 25.83 41.16
N GLU A 96 -20.69 26.47 40.58
CA GLU A 96 -20.53 27.93 40.49
C GLU A 96 -21.04 28.51 39.16
N GLY A 97 -21.58 27.68 38.25
CA GLY A 97 -22.11 28.10 36.94
C GLY A 97 -21.03 28.36 35.87
N GLN A 98 -19.79 27.91 36.08
CA GLN A 98 -18.69 28.04 35.11
C GLN A 98 -18.72 26.86 34.13
N ALA A 99 -18.56 27.15 32.83
CA ALA A 99 -18.58 26.15 31.76
C ALA A 99 -17.46 25.10 31.90
N ARG A 100 -17.81 23.83 31.72
CA ARG A 100 -16.92 22.67 31.82
C ARG A 100 -17.18 21.62 30.75
N ILE A 101 -16.17 20.81 30.47
CA ILE A 101 -16.30 19.60 29.66
C ILE A 101 -16.59 18.42 30.58
N VAL A 102 -17.72 17.75 30.38
CA VAL A 102 -18.21 16.67 31.24
C VAL A 102 -18.73 15.51 30.41
N LEU A 103 -18.92 14.33 31.03
CA LEU A 103 -19.67 13.24 30.41
C LEU A 103 -21.16 13.44 30.61
N ARG A 104 -21.96 13.32 29.55
CA ARG A 104 -23.42 13.47 29.58
C ARG A 104 -24.09 12.38 28.75
N PRO A 105 -25.39 12.11 28.97
CA PRO A 105 -26.15 11.23 28.09
C PRO A 105 -25.94 11.58 26.63
N CYS A 106 -25.62 10.60 25.78
CA CYS A 106 -25.35 10.83 24.36
C CYS A 106 -26.55 11.45 23.63
N SER A 107 -27.77 11.30 24.17
CA SER A 107 -28.98 11.94 23.64
C SER A 107 -29.06 13.46 23.89
N ASP A 108 -28.25 14.05 24.77
CA ASP A 108 -28.29 15.49 25.04
C ASP A 108 -27.60 16.30 23.93
N GLY A 109 -28.26 17.33 23.38
CA GLY A 109 -27.73 18.16 22.29
C GLY A 109 -26.44 18.94 22.65
N ARG A 110 -26.06 19.02 23.93
CA ARG A 110 -24.75 19.54 24.36
C ARG A 110 -23.60 18.57 24.15
N THR A 111 -23.86 17.36 23.63
CA THR A 111 -22.84 16.36 23.25
C THR A 111 -22.43 16.44 21.77
N ASP A 112 -23.01 17.38 21.02
CA ASP A 112 -22.70 17.57 19.61
C ASP A 112 -21.48 18.47 19.43
N TRP A 113 -20.54 18.02 18.61
CA TRP A 113 -19.29 18.68 18.28
C TRP A 113 -19.11 18.82 16.77
N SER A 114 -18.69 20.00 16.32
CA SER A 114 -18.21 20.21 14.96
C SER A 114 -16.72 19.90 14.93
N ILE A 115 -16.34 18.80 14.29
CA ILE A 115 -14.94 18.37 14.23
C ILE A 115 -14.40 18.67 12.84
N GLN A 116 -13.31 19.43 12.79
CA GLN A 116 -12.72 19.93 11.55
C GLN A 116 -11.29 19.43 11.43
N HIS A 117 -10.97 18.82 10.30
CA HIS A 117 -9.60 18.56 9.91
C HIS A 117 -8.81 19.88 9.78
N HIS A 118 -7.54 19.89 10.21
CA HIS A 118 -6.66 21.05 10.10
C HIS A 118 -5.54 20.83 9.09
N SER A 119 -4.55 20.00 9.44
CA SER A 119 -3.43 19.64 8.57
C SER A 119 -2.77 18.35 9.06
N GLY A 120 -2.20 17.57 8.15
CA GLY A 120 -1.70 16.24 8.49
C GLY A 120 -2.80 15.39 9.13
N GLU A 121 -2.58 14.95 10.37
CA GLU A 121 -3.53 14.15 11.15
C GLU A 121 -4.14 14.92 12.33
N GLN A 122 -4.02 16.25 12.31
CA GLN A 122 -4.53 17.12 13.37
C GLN A 122 -5.95 17.58 13.07
N TYR A 123 -6.76 17.60 14.13
CA TYR A 123 -8.15 18.03 14.13
C TYR A 123 -8.39 19.11 15.19
N ARG A 124 -9.46 19.87 14.98
CA ARG A 124 -10.00 20.82 15.94
C ARG A 124 -11.44 20.44 16.26
N ILE A 125 -11.84 20.60 17.52
CA ILE A 125 -13.16 20.20 18.02
C ILE A 125 -13.89 21.46 18.50
N PHE A 126 -14.95 21.85 17.80
CA PHE A 126 -15.70 23.09 18.03
C PHE A 126 -17.09 22.83 18.61
N THR A 127 -17.55 23.76 19.44
CA THR A 127 -18.98 23.90 19.76
C THR A 127 -19.73 24.29 18.47
N PRO A 128 -20.73 23.51 18.02
CA PRO A 128 -21.41 23.74 16.74
C PRO A 128 -21.96 25.17 16.61
N GLY A 129 -21.69 25.81 15.46
CA GLY A 129 -22.16 27.16 15.17
C GLY A 129 -21.40 28.29 15.89
N THR A 130 -20.31 27.99 16.59
CA THR A 130 -19.52 28.98 17.35
C THR A 130 -18.03 28.90 17.02
N GLN A 131 -17.24 29.85 17.53
CA GLN A 131 -15.76 29.80 17.50
C GLN A 131 -15.15 29.19 18.77
N GLU A 132 -16.00 28.77 19.71
CA GLU A 132 -15.60 28.11 20.94
C GLU A 132 -15.14 26.68 20.62
N ARG A 133 -13.96 26.30 21.14
CA ARG A 133 -13.33 25.02 20.84
C ARG A 133 -12.68 24.37 22.06
N LEU A 134 -12.52 23.05 22.00
CA LEU A 134 -11.78 22.30 22.99
C LEU A 134 -10.31 22.70 22.94
N TRP A 135 -9.79 23.03 24.11
CA TRP A 135 -8.42 23.42 24.31
C TRP A 135 -7.80 22.57 25.40
N GLY A 136 -6.67 21.92 25.09
CA GLY A 136 -5.91 21.16 26.07
C GLY A 136 -5.09 22.11 26.95
N GLY A 137 -5.12 21.91 28.27
CA GLY A 137 -4.26 22.66 29.19
C GLY A 137 -2.78 22.61 28.78
N ALA A 138 -2.05 23.72 28.97
CA ALA A 138 -0.59 23.74 28.80
C ALA A 138 0.07 22.88 29.88
N ALA A 139 0.96 21.96 29.49
CA ALA A 139 1.63 21.05 30.42
C ALA A 139 2.45 21.84 31.46
N VAL A 140 1.98 21.88 32.71
CA VAL A 140 2.72 22.45 33.85
C VAL A 140 2.71 21.42 34.98
N ASP A 141 3.90 20.97 35.37
CA ASP A 141 4.22 20.26 36.62
C ASP A 141 3.29 19.10 37.03
N ASP A 142 3.35 17.97 36.31
CA ASP A 142 2.76 16.67 36.72
C ASP A 142 1.23 16.64 37.01
N LYS A 143 0.50 17.73 36.77
CA LYS A 143 -0.94 17.81 37.09
C LYS A 143 -1.83 17.42 35.91
N LEU A 144 -2.93 16.75 36.25
CA LEU A 144 -4.10 16.60 35.38
C LEU A 144 -4.62 18.01 35.06
N LEU A 145 -4.91 18.26 33.78
CA LEU A 145 -5.41 19.57 33.34
C LEU A 145 -6.81 19.42 32.79
N GLU A 146 -7.74 20.15 33.41
CA GLU A 146 -9.11 20.28 32.93
C GLU A 146 -9.11 20.73 31.46
N VAL A 147 -9.92 20.06 30.64
CA VAL A 147 -10.14 20.50 29.26
C VAL A 147 -11.06 21.70 29.28
N GLN A 148 -10.64 22.78 28.63
CA GLN A 148 -11.34 24.06 28.68
C GLN A 148 -11.94 24.42 27.33
N PHE A 149 -12.89 25.36 27.37
CA PHE A 149 -13.35 26.08 26.21
C PHE A 149 -12.46 27.29 25.94
N HIS A 150 -12.18 27.56 24.68
CA HIS A 150 -11.46 28.76 24.27
C HIS A 150 -12.08 29.41 23.03
N SER A 151 -12.15 30.75 23.00
CA SER A 151 -12.81 31.52 21.93
C SER A 151 -11.95 32.64 21.32
N GLY A 152 -10.66 32.77 21.70
CA GLY A 152 -9.69 33.75 21.14
C GLY A 152 -8.94 33.27 19.89
N GLU A 153 -8.05 34.11 19.32
CA GLU A 153 -7.21 33.76 18.16
C GLU A 153 -6.04 32.81 18.51
N LEU A 154 -5.74 31.90 17.56
CA LEU A 154 -4.64 30.92 17.47
C LEU A 154 -3.86 30.62 18.75
N ILE A 155 -4.12 29.45 19.37
CA ILE A 155 -3.35 28.96 20.53
C ILE A 155 -2.90 27.53 20.26
N THR A 156 -1.62 27.24 20.55
CA THR A 156 -0.94 25.97 20.19
C THR A 156 -1.68 24.70 20.64
N ASN A 157 -2.46 24.72 21.73
CA ASN A 157 -3.06 23.52 22.32
C ASN A 157 -4.49 23.19 21.84
N GLU A 158 -4.96 23.82 20.76
CA GLU A 158 -6.28 23.51 20.17
C GLU A 158 -6.26 22.29 19.20
N PHE A 159 -5.08 21.78 18.89
CA PHE A 159 -4.89 20.69 17.92
C PHE A 159 -4.85 19.33 18.61
N TRP A 160 -5.59 18.38 18.03
CA TRP A 160 -5.74 17.03 18.55
C TRP A 160 -5.43 15.99 17.46
N TYR A 161 -4.67 14.96 17.81
CA TYR A 161 -4.54 13.75 17.02
C TYR A 161 -5.62 12.75 17.43
N PHE A 162 -6.20 12.07 16.45
CA PHE A 162 -7.08 10.92 16.69
C PHE A 162 -6.28 9.64 16.40
N THR A 163 -5.55 9.14 17.39
CA THR A 163 -4.67 7.98 17.19
C THR A 163 -5.46 6.69 17.43
N PRO A 164 -5.51 5.75 16.48
CA PRO A 164 -6.24 4.50 16.68
C PRO A 164 -5.60 3.63 17.76
N VAL A 165 -6.45 2.93 18.52
CA VAL A 165 -6.01 1.91 19.48
C VAL A 165 -5.32 0.74 18.78
N ALA A 166 -5.75 0.43 17.56
CA ALA A 166 -5.14 -0.57 16.68
C ALA A 166 -4.62 0.11 15.39
N PRO A 167 -3.41 0.70 15.43
CA PRO A 167 -2.83 1.38 14.28
C PRO A 167 -2.51 0.40 13.15
N GLN A 168 -2.57 0.89 11.91
CA GLN A 168 -2.26 0.08 10.74
C GLN A 168 -0.78 -0.31 10.70
N ARG A 169 -0.52 -1.50 10.16
CA ARG A 169 0.80 -2.08 10.05
C ARG A 169 1.05 -2.46 8.60
N GLY A 170 2.12 -1.94 8.01
CA GLY A 170 2.64 -2.34 6.72
C GLY A 170 3.65 -3.47 6.88
N GLU A 171 3.91 -4.25 5.85
CA GLU A 171 4.98 -5.25 5.91
C GLU A 171 6.35 -4.55 5.97
N MET A 172 7.29 -5.08 6.77
CA MET A 172 8.65 -4.55 6.80
C MET A 172 9.31 -4.73 5.43
N PRO A 173 9.84 -3.66 4.78
CA PRO A 173 10.59 -3.80 3.55
C PRO A 173 11.82 -4.69 3.74
N ALA A 174 12.21 -5.44 2.70
CA ALA A 174 13.44 -6.24 2.72
C ALA A 174 14.71 -5.38 2.96
N ASP A 175 14.67 -4.11 2.57
CA ASP A 175 15.71 -3.12 2.82
C ASP A 175 15.08 -1.86 3.46
N PRO A 176 14.88 -1.88 4.79
CA PRO A 176 14.18 -0.82 5.50
C PRO A 176 15.06 0.43 5.66
N LYS A 177 14.40 1.58 5.87
CA LYS A 177 15.06 2.79 6.38
C LYS A 177 15.43 2.60 7.85
N PHE A 178 16.47 3.28 8.32
CA PHE A 178 16.96 3.13 9.69
C PHE A 178 15.89 3.49 10.75
N ASP A 179 15.05 4.48 10.48
CA ASP A 179 13.91 4.88 11.33
C ASP A 179 12.74 3.88 11.33
N GLN A 180 12.79 2.83 10.51
CA GLN A 180 11.79 1.75 10.52
C GLN A 180 12.24 0.57 11.37
N VAL A 181 13.53 0.47 11.72
CA VAL A 181 14.09 -0.67 12.42
C VAL A 181 13.99 -0.48 13.93
N THR A 182 13.60 -1.55 14.62
CA THR A 182 13.62 -1.67 16.08
C THR A 182 14.84 -2.46 16.51
N GLN A 183 15.54 -2.01 17.55
CA GLN A 183 16.76 -2.60 18.06
C GLN A 183 16.64 -2.84 19.56
N LEU A 184 17.28 -3.90 20.05
CA LEU A 184 17.44 -4.09 21.48
C LEU A 184 18.50 -3.11 22.00
N THR A 185 18.20 -2.46 23.12
CA THR A 185 19.10 -1.51 23.78
C THR A 185 19.35 -1.93 25.21
N ALA A 186 20.62 -1.99 25.61
CA ALA A 186 21.00 -2.25 26.99
C ALA A 186 21.14 -0.93 27.76
N HIS A 187 20.32 -0.77 28.80
CA HIS A 187 20.46 0.32 29.77
C HIS A 187 21.71 0.10 30.62
N ASN A 188 22.50 1.16 30.84
CA ASN A 188 23.80 1.12 31.53
C ASN A 188 24.62 -0.11 31.16
N ALA A 189 24.90 -0.27 29.85
CA ALA A 189 25.45 -1.50 29.30
C ALA A 189 26.76 -1.95 29.97
N PHE A 190 27.53 -1.03 30.53
CA PHE A 190 28.79 -1.31 31.25
C PHE A 190 28.58 -1.83 32.67
N GLN A 191 27.43 -1.57 33.31
CA GLN A 191 27.15 -1.98 34.68
C GLN A 191 26.62 -3.42 34.70
N ASN A 192 27.54 -4.37 34.88
CA ASN A 192 27.23 -5.79 34.70
C ASN A 192 27.98 -6.74 35.63
N THR A 193 27.37 -7.91 35.87
CA THR A 193 27.89 -8.93 36.79
C THR A 193 29.14 -9.65 36.28
N GLU A 194 29.32 -9.78 34.96
CA GLU A 194 30.48 -10.48 34.39
C GLU A 194 31.77 -9.69 34.64
N ASP A 195 31.72 -8.37 34.45
CA ASP A 195 32.86 -7.48 34.64
C ASP A 195 33.05 -7.06 36.12
N ASP A 196 31.97 -7.00 36.93
CA ASP A 196 32.06 -6.81 38.39
C ASP A 196 31.07 -7.68 39.20
N PRO A 197 31.44 -8.94 39.51
CA PRO A 197 30.58 -9.87 40.24
C PRO A 197 30.46 -9.57 41.74
N ILE A 198 31.25 -8.65 42.31
CA ILE A 198 31.34 -8.43 43.77
C ILE A 198 30.65 -7.13 44.20
N ARG A 199 30.60 -6.10 43.34
CA ARG A 199 30.10 -4.77 43.73
C ARG A 199 28.70 -4.44 43.25
N ASP A 200 28.19 -5.12 42.22
CA ASP A 200 26.85 -4.84 41.69
C ASP A 200 25.77 -5.60 42.47
N ILE A 201 25.25 -4.96 43.52
CA ILE A 201 24.09 -5.46 44.29
C ILE A 201 22.76 -5.40 43.52
N ALA A 202 22.76 -4.76 42.34
CA ALA A 202 21.65 -4.68 41.39
C ALA A 202 22.20 -4.30 39.99
N PRO A 203 22.86 -5.23 39.28
CA PRO A 203 23.46 -4.95 37.99
C PRO A 203 22.39 -4.67 36.95
N ASN A 204 22.63 -3.69 36.07
CA ASN A 204 21.73 -3.44 34.95
C ASN A 204 21.80 -4.58 33.93
N GLN A 205 22.98 -5.15 33.70
CA GLN A 205 23.17 -6.25 32.74
C GLN A 205 23.88 -7.47 33.35
N PRO A 206 23.68 -8.68 32.82
CA PRO A 206 24.34 -9.88 33.34
C PRO A 206 25.73 -10.11 32.72
N HIS A 207 26.04 -9.46 31.59
CA HIS A 207 27.23 -9.74 30.79
C HIS A 207 27.90 -8.48 30.25
N SER A 208 29.15 -8.60 29.81
CA SER A 208 29.95 -7.53 29.21
C SER A 208 29.33 -6.92 27.95
N ILE A 209 29.78 -5.72 27.54
CA ILE A 209 29.34 -5.06 26.30
C ILE A 209 29.56 -5.97 25.07
N GLN A 210 30.68 -6.71 25.03
CA GLN A 210 30.95 -7.66 23.94
C GLN A 210 29.87 -8.75 23.85
N ALA A 211 29.55 -9.38 24.99
CA ALA A 211 28.53 -10.43 25.04
C ALA A 211 27.11 -9.92 24.78
N GLN A 212 26.83 -8.65 25.07
CA GLN A 212 25.58 -7.98 24.70
C GLN A 212 25.48 -7.81 23.17
N LEU A 213 26.55 -7.30 22.53
CA LEU A 213 26.62 -7.13 21.08
C LEU A 213 26.51 -8.48 20.35
N GLU A 214 27.19 -9.52 20.83
CA GLU A 214 27.14 -10.87 20.24
C GLU A 214 25.75 -11.50 20.29
N PHE A 215 24.97 -11.19 21.32
CA PHE A 215 23.60 -11.68 21.45
C PHE A 215 22.60 -10.97 20.51
N GLY A 216 22.90 -9.73 20.10
CA GLY A 216 22.02 -8.94 19.23
C GLY A 216 21.64 -7.56 19.76
N VAL A 217 22.20 -7.11 20.89
CA VAL A 217 22.04 -5.71 21.33
C VAL A 217 22.70 -4.78 20.30
N ARG A 218 22.02 -3.71 19.92
CA ARG A 218 22.52 -2.71 18.95
C ARG A 218 22.40 -1.27 19.44
N GLY A 219 21.69 -1.02 20.54
CA GLY A 219 21.79 0.22 21.30
C GLY A 219 22.53 0.00 22.63
N LEU A 220 23.43 0.91 23.00
CA LEU A 220 24.11 0.88 24.29
C LEU A 220 23.92 2.24 24.97
N MET A 221 23.34 2.25 26.18
CA MET A 221 23.27 3.44 27.02
C MET A 221 24.46 3.46 27.98
N LEU A 222 25.21 4.56 27.98
CA LEU A 222 26.47 4.71 28.70
C LEU A 222 26.50 6.05 29.44
N ASP A 223 26.58 5.99 30.76
CA ASP A 223 26.91 7.15 31.57
C ASP A 223 28.39 7.48 31.44
N ILE A 224 28.71 8.72 31.04
CA ILE A 224 30.08 9.17 30.86
C ILE A 224 30.38 10.37 31.76
N LYS A 225 31.48 10.29 32.50
CA LYS A 225 32.00 11.41 33.31
C LYS A 225 33.50 11.52 33.13
N HIS A 226 34.00 12.74 33.18
CA HIS A 226 35.43 12.97 33.19
C HIS A 226 35.97 12.87 34.63
N ASP A 227 36.75 11.83 34.91
CA ASP A 227 37.33 11.57 36.23
C ASP A 227 38.77 11.04 36.08
N ASP A 228 39.67 11.55 36.92
CA ASP A 228 41.09 11.20 36.93
C ASP A 228 41.77 11.31 35.53
N GLY A 229 41.46 12.39 34.80
CA GLY A 229 42.07 12.70 33.49
C GLY A 229 41.56 11.87 32.32
N ALA A 230 40.49 11.08 32.49
CA ALA A 230 39.90 10.28 31.43
C ALA A 230 38.37 10.34 31.46
N VAL A 231 37.72 10.08 30.31
CA VAL A 231 36.27 9.86 30.27
C VAL A 231 35.98 8.42 30.63
N ARG A 232 35.26 8.22 31.73
CA ARG A 232 34.96 6.92 32.34
C ARG A 232 33.48 6.60 32.29
N LEU A 233 33.18 5.30 32.25
CA LEU A 233 31.84 4.76 32.37
C LEU A 233 31.52 4.55 33.85
N CYS A 234 30.55 5.31 34.37
CA CYS A 234 30.16 5.19 35.78
C CYS A 234 28.76 5.77 36.05
N HIS A 235 27.94 5.04 36.81
CA HIS A 235 26.59 5.45 37.18
C HIS A 235 26.59 6.12 38.58
N GLY A 236 25.92 7.28 38.72
CA GLY A 236 25.81 7.99 40.02
C GLY A 236 26.85 9.09 40.28
N GLY A 237 27.51 9.09 41.44
CA GLY A 237 28.38 10.20 41.89
C GLY A 237 29.77 10.26 41.22
N LYS A 238 30.83 10.46 42.02
CA LYS A 238 32.21 10.35 41.53
C LYS A 238 32.41 8.95 40.94
N CYS A 239 33.18 8.81 39.85
CA CYS A 239 33.57 7.52 39.27
C CYS A 239 34.56 6.74 40.14
N GLY A 240 34.47 6.87 41.47
CA GLY A 240 35.16 6.01 42.41
C GLY A 240 34.75 4.59 42.13
N ILE A 241 35.63 3.89 41.40
CA ILE A 241 35.47 2.57 40.79
C ILE A 241 34.64 2.54 39.47
N GLY A 242 34.84 3.47 38.54
CA GLY A 242 34.45 3.27 37.14
C GLY A 242 35.33 2.19 36.48
N HIS A 243 34.73 1.09 36.03
CA HIS A 243 35.46 -0.12 35.60
C HIS A 243 36.05 -0.05 34.19
N GLN A 244 35.49 0.82 33.35
CA GLN A 244 35.86 0.93 31.95
C GLN A 244 35.91 2.40 31.55
N THR A 245 36.89 2.76 30.73
CA THR A 245 36.97 4.06 30.06
C THR A 245 36.12 4.06 28.79
N LEU A 246 35.66 5.22 28.35
CA LEU A 246 34.94 5.32 27.08
C LEU A 246 35.77 4.79 25.88
N PRO A 247 37.09 5.05 25.77
CA PRO A 247 37.94 4.44 24.75
C PRO A 247 37.95 2.90 24.75
N GLU A 248 37.93 2.24 25.90
CA GLU A 248 37.89 0.77 25.99
C GLU A 248 36.55 0.21 25.47
N ALA A 249 35.44 0.85 25.82
CA ALA A 249 34.11 0.47 25.30
C ALA A 249 34.02 0.69 23.79
N LEU A 250 34.53 1.82 23.29
CA LEU A 250 34.58 2.12 21.85
C LEU A 250 35.49 1.15 21.10
N THR A 251 36.62 0.73 21.69
CA THR A 251 37.48 -0.30 21.11
C THR A 251 36.71 -1.62 20.95
N THR A 252 35.90 -2.00 21.93
CA THR A 252 35.03 -3.19 21.87
C THR A 252 34.00 -3.06 20.74
N VAL A 253 33.28 -1.93 20.68
CA VAL A 253 32.25 -1.66 19.66
C VAL A 253 32.85 -1.64 18.25
N THR A 254 33.99 -0.96 18.06
CA THR A 254 34.64 -0.85 16.75
C THR A 254 35.23 -2.19 16.30
N ALA A 255 35.78 -3.00 17.21
CA ALA A 255 36.21 -4.36 16.92
C ALA A 255 35.03 -5.25 16.48
N PHE A 256 33.89 -5.17 17.16
CA PHE A 256 32.67 -5.86 16.76
C PHE A 256 32.21 -5.44 15.35
N LEU A 257 32.11 -4.13 15.08
CA LEU A 257 31.68 -3.61 13.78
C LEU A 257 32.66 -3.98 12.65
N LYS A 258 33.95 -4.13 12.93
CA LYS A 258 34.92 -4.66 11.96
C LYS A 258 34.68 -6.13 11.63
N GLN A 259 34.34 -6.94 12.62
CA GLN A 259 34.06 -8.37 12.44
C GLN A 259 32.65 -8.64 11.89
N ARG A 260 31.74 -7.68 12.00
CA ARG A 260 30.34 -7.77 11.57
C ARG A 260 29.99 -6.56 10.72
N THR A 261 30.33 -6.65 9.43
CA THR A 261 30.25 -5.53 8.48
C THR A 261 28.81 -5.12 8.13
N ASP A 262 27.84 -5.98 8.39
CA ASP A 262 26.41 -5.82 8.15
C ASP A 262 25.65 -5.21 9.34
N GLN A 263 26.33 -4.91 10.45
CA GLN A 263 25.71 -4.44 11.69
C GLN A 263 25.94 -2.94 11.90
N ILE A 264 24.97 -2.28 12.54
CA ILE A 264 24.98 -0.87 12.94
C ILE A 264 24.79 -0.79 14.46
N VAL A 265 25.56 0.04 15.16
CA VAL A 265 25.45 0.24 16.61
C VAL A 265 25.18 1.72 16.92
N THR A 266 24.29 1.97 17.87
CA THR A 266 24.00 3.32 18.40
C THR A 266 24.42 3.41 19.86
N LEU A 267 25.18 4.44 20.19
CA LEU A 267 25.54 4.80 21.56
C LEU A 267 24.68 5.96 22.03
N PHE A 268 24.05 5.80 23.18
CA PHE A 268 23.35 6.85 23.91
C PHE A 268 24.20 7.23 25.11
N LEU A 269 24.63 8.48 25.19
CA LEU A 269 25.52 8.97 26.23
C LEU A 269 24.72 9.82 27.22
N GLU A 270 24.69 9.40 28.48
CA GLU A 270 24.35 10.30 29.60
C GLU A 270 25.62 11.06 29.97
N ASP A 271 25.69 12.32 29.52
CA ASP A 271 26.95 12.99 29.20
C ASP A 271 27.27 14.14 30.15
N TYR A 272 28.16 13.85 31.10
CA TYR A 272 28.68 14.82 32.07
C TYR A 272 30.04 15.41 31.66
N THR A 273 30.37 15.37 30.36
CA THR A 273 31.67 15.81 29.83
C THR A 273 31.57 17.11 29.03
N THR A 274 32.66 17.86 29.01
CA THR A 274 32.82 18.95 28.03
C THR A 274 33.04 18.40 26.63
N ALA A 275 32.71 19.18 25.60
CA ALA A 275 32.94 18.79 24.20
C ALA A 275 34.41 18.45 23.90
N ALA A 276 35.36 19.16 24.53
CA ALA A 276 36.79 18.89 24.37
C ALA A 276 37.20 17.52 24.95
N GLN A 277 36.76 17.20 26.16
CA GLN A 277 37.04 15.92 26.82
C GLN A 277 36.45 14.73 26.05
N LEU A 278 35.21 14.85 25.58
CA LEU A 278 34.58 13.82 24.76
C LEU A 278 35.33 13.63 23.46
N LYS A 279 35.63 14.72 22.74
CA LYS A 279 36.37 14.67 21.48
C LYS A 279 37.73 14.01 21.66
N GLU A 280 38.49 14.40 22.68
CA GLU A 280 39.78 13.82 22.99
C GLU A 280 39.68 12.30 23.21
N SER A 281 38.68 11.83 23.98
CA SER A 281 38.44 10.39 24.14
C SER A 281 38.10 9.68 22.82
N LEU A 282 37.24 10.26 21.98
CA LEU A 282 36.91 9.66 20.68
C LEU A 282 38.13 9.58 19.75
N ASP A 283 38.97 10.62 19.73
CA ASP A 283 40.16 10.69 18.89
C ASP A 283 41.21 9.60 19.24
N THR A 284 41.21 9.09 20.48
CA THR A 284 42.13 8.00 20.87
C THR A 284 41.79 6.65 20.23
N VAL A 285 40.59 6.49 19.66
CA VAL A 285 40.14 5.24 19.03
C VAL A 285 40.07 5.43 17.51
N PRO A 286 41.08 5.00 16.75
CA PRO A 286 41.31 5.43 15.36
C PRO A 286 40.17 5.09 14.39
N ASP A 287 39.39 4.04 14.66
CA ASP A 287 38.33 3.56 13.76
C ASP A 287 36.99 4.28 13.92
N VAL A 288 36.81 5.03 15.02
CA VAL A 288 35.53 5.71 15.31
C VAL A 288 35.15 6.65 14.17
N ALA A 289 36.09 7.52 13.75
CA ALA A 289 35.84 8.51 12.71
C ALA A 289 35.42 7.89 11.36
N ALA A 290 35.98 6.71 11.03
CA ALA A 290 35.63 6.01 9.79
C ALA A 290 34.20 5.47 9.83
N LEU A 291 33.80 4.89 10.98
CA LEU A 291 32.50 4.24 11.19
C LEU A 291 31.35 5.20 11.48
N LEU A 292 31.65 6.43 11.92
CA LEU A 292 30.64 7.38 12.40
C LEU A 292 29.69 7.82 11.30
N PHE A 293 28.38 7.63 11.52
CA PHE A 293 27.29 8.20 10.76
C PHE A 293 26.83 9.50 11.43
N ASP A 294 27.03 10.62 10.74
CA ASP A 294 26.65 11.95 11.19
C ASP A 294 25.34 12.38 10.49
N PRO A 295 24.18 12.28 11.16
CA PRO A 295 22.90 12.55 10.51
C PRO A 295 22.71 14.02 10.14
N GLU A 296 23.42 14.96 10.79
CA GLU A 296 23.43 16.38 10.40
C GLU A 296 24.13 16.55 9.05
N LYS A 297 25.35 16.01 8.90
CA LYS A 297 26.11 16.10 7.64
C LYS A 297 25.47 15.34 6.49
N GLU A 298 24.81 14.22 6.77
CA GLU A 298 24.09 13.43 5.77
C GLU A 298 22.81 14.11 5.26
N GLY A 299 22.32 15.13 5.99
CA GLY A 299 21.09 15.84 5.66
C GLY A 299 19.84 15.02 5.94
N VAL A 300 19.85 14.20 7.00
CA VAL A 300 18.72 13.33 7.37
C VAL A 300 17.44 14.12 7.60
N ARG A 301 17.51 15.33 8.16
CA ARG A 301 16.33 16.18 8.38
C ARG A 301 15.58 16.54 7.09
N SER A 302 16.30 16.67 5.97
CA SER A 302 15.69 17.03 4.69
C SER A 302 15.40 15.83 3.79
N LYS A 303 16.21 14.78 3.88
CA LYS A 303 16.14 13.57 3.02
C LYS A 303 15.43 12.38 3.68
N GLY A 304 15.17 12.45 4.97
CA GLY A 304 14.79 11.31 5.81
C GLY A 304 15.98 10.39 6.10
N TRP A 305 15.76 9.40 6.96
CA TRP A 305 16.78 8.41 7.28
C TRP A 305 17.14 7.55 6.05
N PRO A 306 18.43 7.23 5.85
CA PRO A 306 18.87 6.34 4.78
C PRO A 306 18.40 4.91 5.03
N LYS A 307 18.48 4.11 3.97
CA LYS A 307 18.32 2.66 4.06
C LYS A 307 19.46 2.04 4.86
N VAL A 308 19.16 0.97 5.59
CA VAL A 308 20.17 0.19 6.33
C VAL A 308 21.26 -0.31 5.39
N SER A 309 20.91 -0.81 4.20
CA SER A 309 21.88 -1.26 3.20
C SER A 309 22.88 -0.17 2.78
N ARG A 310 22.42 1.09 2.67
CA ARG A 310 23.27 2.24 2.34
C ARG A 310 24.27 2.53 3.46
N MET A 311 23.79 2.59 4.70
CA MET A 311 24.67 2.80 5.87
C MET A 311 25.75 1.72 5.97
N VAL A 312 25.38 0.46 5.69
CA VAL A 312 26.30 -0.66 5.63
C VAL A 312 27.31 -0.51 4.49
N ALA A 313 26.85 -0.22 3.28
CA ALA A 313 27.70 -0.08 2.09
C ALA A 313 28.70 1.08 2.20
N GLU A 314 28.29 2.19 2.81
CA GLU A 314 29.13 3.37 3.04
C GLU A 314 30.04 3.22 4.28
N ASN A 315 29.93 2.10 5.00
CA ASN A 315 30.62 1.81 6.25
C ASN A 315 30.37 2.89 7.34
N LYS A 316 29.18 3.49 7.33
CA LYS A 316 28.70 4.48 8.30
C LYS A 316 27.72 3.81 9.26
N ARG A 317 28.28 3.11 10.25
CA ARG A 317 27.60 2.09 11.07
C ARG A 317 27.69 2.32 12.58
N LEU A 318 28.20 3.48 13.00
CA LEU A 318 28.21 3.92 14.40
C LEU A 318 27.48 5.25 14.52
N ILE A 319 26.45 5.33 15.35
CA ILE A 319 25.75 6.58 15.69
C ILE A 319 26.03 6.90 17.15
N ILE A 320 26.35 8.17 17.48
CA ILE A 320 26.56 8.60 18.86
C ILE A 320 25.62 9.76 19.17
N ILE A 321 24.77 9.55 20.17
CA ILE A 321 23.74 10.50 20.62
C ILE A 321 24.04 10.86 22.07
N THR A 322 24.09 12.16 22.38
CA THR A 322 24.33 12.69 23.73
C THR A 322 23.04 13.27 24.31
N ASP A 323 22.80 13.09 25.61
CA ASP A 323 21.69 13.74 26.31
C ASP A 323 21.94 15.22 26.63
N SER A 324 23.17 15.70 26.42
CA SER A 324 23.52 17.13 26.45
C SER A 324 22.63 17.93 25.49
N SER A 325 22.46 19.22 25.75
CA SER A 325 21.78 20.14 24.83
C SER A 325 22.77 20.98 24.03
N ARG A 326 22.37 21.39 22.82
CA ARG A 326 23.12 22.35 21.98
C ARG A 326 23.42 23.65 22.72
N SER A 327 22.49 24.11 23.56
CA SER A 327 22.70 25.30 24.38
C SER A 327 23.73 25.10 25.50
N GLY A 328 23.93 23.87 25.97
CA GLY A 328 24.83 23.55 27.08
C GLY A 328 26.31 23.62 26.71
N ASP A 329 26.68 23.38 25.45
CA ASP A 329 28.07 23.39 24.98
C ASP A 329 28.31 24.30 23.76
N GLY A 330 27.31 25.11 23.38
CA GLY A 330 27.39 26.00 22.23
C GLY A 330 27.33 25.30 20.86
N GLY A 331 26.87 24.04 20.79
CA GLY A 331 26.75 23.32 19.53
C GLY A 331 28.06 22.71 19.04
N ALA A 332 29.01 22.45 19.94
CA ALA A 332 30.35 21.98 19.59
C ALA A 332 30.41 20.49 19.21
N LYS A 333 29.57 19.64 19.82
CA LYS A 333 29.61 18.17 19.64
C LYS A 333 29.33 17.67 18.20
N PRO A 334 28.42 18.27 17.41
CA PRO A 334 28.19 17.87 16.02
C PRO A 334 29.42 18.02 15.11
N ALA A 335 30.38 18.90 15.45
CA ALA A 335 31.59 19.08 14.65
C ALA A 335 32.39 17.77 14.50
N PHE A 336 32.33 16.89 15.50
CA PHE A 336 32.95 15.57 15.51
C PHE A 336 31.95 14.41 15.52
N GLY A 337 30.70 14.68 15.06
CA GLY A 337 29.67 13.69 14.74
C GLY A 337 28.94 13.07 15.94
N VAL A 338 28.92 13.76 17.08
CA VAL A 338 28.04 13.46 18.21
C VAL A 338 26.82 14.39 18.14
N VAL A 339 25.62 13.82 18.15
CA VAL A 339 24.37 14.60 17.96
C VAL A 339 23.51 14.65 19.22
N TYR A 340 22.73 15.73 19.38
CA TYR A 340 21.94 15.96 20.59
C TYR A 340 20.63 15.16 20.60
N GLY A 341 20.36 14.42 21.68
CA GLY A 341 19.21 13.53 21.82
C GLY A 341 17.88 14.25 21.64
N GLN A 342 17.70 15.42 22.27
CA GLN A 342 16.49 16.25 22.14
C GLN A 342 16.23 16.76 20.72
N GLU A 343 17.22 16.71 19.83
CA GLU A 343 17.07 17.12 18.44
C GLU A 343 16.74 15.94 17.52
N TRP A 344 17.24 14.74 17.83
CA TRP A 344 17.21 13.59 16.94
C TRP A 344 16.26 12.48 17.37
N THR A 345 15.82 12.51 18.63
CA THR A 345 15.02 11.46 19.25
C THR A 345 13.79 12.04 19.94
N VAL A 346 12.88 11.13 20.27
CA VAL A 346 11.89 11.27 21.34
C VAL A 346 12.12 10.10 22.30
N GLU A 347 11.85 10.31 23.59
CA GLU A 347 12.16 9.32 24.61
C GLU A 347 11.09 9.34 25.71
N ASN A 348 10.61 8.18 26.15
CA ASN A 348 9.66 8.13 27.27
C ASN A 348 10.36 8.19 28.62
N TYR A 349 9.61 8.60 29.65
CA TYR A 349 10.08 8.63 31.03
C TYR A 349 10.73 7.30 31.42
N TRP A 350 11.92 7.38 32.02
CA TRP A 350 12.85 6.26 32.13
C TRP A 350 12.37 5.13 33.05
N SER A 351 11.63 5.48 34.11
CA SER A 351 11.30 4.56 35.18
C SER A 351 9.91 3.91 35.04
N MET A 352 9.88 2.58 35.15
CA MET A 352 8.68 1.78 35.38
C MET A 352 8.31 1.63 36.85
N GLY A 353 8.95 2.38 37.75
CA GLY A 353 8.72 2.36 39.19
C GLY A 353 9.81 1.63 39.97
N LEU A 354 9.64 1.62 41.30
CA LEU A 354 10.59 1.07 42.24
C LEU A 354 10.71 -0.46 42.15
N GLY A 355 11.89 -1.00 42.47
CA GLY A 355 12.30 -2.39 42.29
C GLY A 355 11.20 -3.45 42.43
N LEU A 356 10.68 -3.68 43.64
CA LEU A 356 9.64 -4.70 43.92
C LEU A 356 8.19 -4.18 43.82
N GLY A 357 7.98 -2.95 43.37
CA GLY A 357 6.65 -2.33 43.27
C GLY A 357 5.86 -2.75 42.01
N ASN A 358 4.61 -2.29 41.90
CA ASN A 358 3.84 -2.42 40.67
C ASN A 358 4.50 -1.64 39.54
N SER A 359 4.51 -2.22 38.33
CA SER A 359 5.05 -1.54 37.15
C SER A 359 4.14 -0.36 36.74
N ASN A 360 4.75 0.77 36.45
CA ASN A 360 4.11 1.92 35.83
C ASN A 360 4.14 1.76 34.31
N TRP A 361 2.99 1.49 33.70
CA TRP A 361 2.85 1.24 32.27
C TRP A 361 2.70 2.51 31.43
N ARG A 362 2.66 3.70 32.06
CA ARG A 362 2.59 4.99 31.36
C ARG A 362 3.70 5.12 30.32
N CYS A 363 3.36 5.74 29.20
CA CYS A 363 4.31 6.13 28.18
C CYS A 363 4.22 7.64 27.94
N ALA A 364 4.67 8.39 28.93
CA ALA A 364 4.79 9.85 28.86
C ALA A 364 6.19 10.23 28.37
N SER A 365 6.31 11.39 27.72
CA SER A 365 7.62 11.92 27.32
C SER A 365 8.53 12.13 28.53
N ARG A 366 9.83 11.90 28.33
CA ARG A 366 10.91 12.30 29.24
C ARG A 366 11.01 13.84 29.34
N TRP A 367 10.66 14.55 28.27
CA TRP A 367 10.80 16.01 28.19
C TRP A 367 9.46 16.70 28.07
N ASN A 368 9.16 17.61 29.01
CA ASN A 368 7.91 18.37 29.01
C ASN A 368 7.70 19.24 27.76
N SER A 369 8.80 19.63 27.09
CA SER A 369 8.78 20.48 25.89
C SER A 369 8.71 19.70 24.57
N ILE A 370 8.86 18.37 24.59
CA ILE A 370 8.92 17.54 23.38
C ILE A 370 7.98 16.35 23.58
N PRO A 371 6.76 16.35 23.04
CA PRO A 371 5.87 15.20 23.12
C PRO A 371 6.44 14.01 22.32
N LEU A 372 6.09 12.78 22.70
CA LEU A 372 6.53 11.59 21.96
C LEU A 372 6.02 11.59 20.50
N SER A 373 4.88 12.23 20.25
CA SER A 373 4.27 12.42 18.94
C SER A 373 4.94 13.51 18.10
N GLN A 374 6.02 14.14 18.57
CA GLN A 374 6.73 15.17 17.82
C GLN A 374 7.31 14.58 16.53
N GLU A 375 6.97 15.22 15.41
CA GLU A 375 7.55 14.96 14.09
C GLU A 375 7.81 16.26 13.35
N GLU A 376 8.71 16.19 12.38
CA GLU A 376 9.02 17.30 11.48
C GLU A 376 8.79 16.86 10.04
N LYS A 377 8.54 17.82 9.15
CA LYS A 377 8.34 17.52 7.74
C LYS A 377 9.61 16.86 7.17
N ASN A 378 9.46 15.65 6.60
CA ASN A 378 10.53 14.82 6.03
C ASN A 378 11.53 14.23 7.04
N PHE A 379 11.28 14.37 8.35
CA PHE A 379 12.16 13.84 9.38
C PHE A 379 11.39 13.14 10.49
N HIS A 380 11.63 11.84 10.60
CA HIS A 380 11.15 11.03 11.70
C HIS A 380 12.18 10.98 12.81
N ARG A 381 11.81 11.49 13.99
CA ARG A 381 12.63 11.37 15.20
C ARG A 381 12.65 9.91 15.65
N LEU A 382 13.84 9.40 15.98
CA LEU A 382 13.97 8.04 16.48
C LEU A 382 13.34 7.93 17.87
N PHE A 383 12.55 6.88 18.10
CA PHE A 383 11.92 6.67 19.41
C PHE A 383 12.73 5.72 20.28
N VAL A 384 13.23 6.25 21.40
CA VAL A 384 13.88 5.49 22.47
C VAL A 384 12.83 5.13 23.52
N MET A 385 12.46 3.85 23.57
CA MET A 385 11.50 3.35 24.54
C MET A 385 12.21 2.81 25.79
N ASN A 386 12.14 3.54 26.90
CA ASN A 386 12.67 3.10 28.18
C ASN A 386 11.71 2.12 28.88
N HIS A 387 12.23 0.95 29.21
CA HIS A 387 11.53 -0.17 29.84
C HIS A 387 12.40 -0.83 30.91
N PHE A 388 12.73 -0.05 31.93
CA PHE A 388 13.49 -0.50 33.08
C PHE A 388 13.02 0.21 34.36
N ARG A 389 13.50 -0.23 35.52
CA ARG A 389 13.11 0.26 36.84
C ARG A 389 14.19 1.15 37.44
N ASP A 390 13.85 1.85 38.53
CA ASP A 390 14.84 2.61 39.29
C ASP A 390 15.97 1.71 39.85
N VAL A 391 15.63 0.45 40.16
CA VAL A 391 16.57 -0.58 40.62
C VAL A 391 16.21 -1.91 39.95
N PRO A 392 17.13 -2.55 39.20
CA PRO A 392 16.88 -3.85 38.60
C PRO A 392 16.85 -4.94 39.68
N MET A 393 15.68 -5.53 39.91
CA MET A 393 15.50 -6.61 40.88
C MET A 393 14.80 -7.81 40.25
N SER A 394 15.30 -9.01 40.53
CA SER A 394 14.59 -10.23 40.18
C SER A 394 13.42 -10.45 41.16
N PRO A 395 12.24 -10.90 40.71
CA PRO A 395 11.88 -11.28 39.34
C PRO A 395 11.23 -10.13 38.53
N THR A 396 11.24 -8.88 39.00
CA THR A 396 10.41 -7.82 38.42
C THR A 396 10.87 -7.41 37.03
N TYR A 397 12.17 -7.23 36.79
CA TYR A 397 12.68 -6.96 35.44
C TYR A 397 12.33 -8.11 34.47
N THR A 398 12.39 -9.38 34.92
CA THR A 398 12.04 -10.53 34.08
C THR A 398 10.56 -10.50 33.70
N ASN A 399 9.70 -10.15 34.66
CA ASN A 399 8.25 -10.05 34.44
C ASN A 399 7.89 -8.86 33.56
N ASP A 400 8.61 -7.75 33.68
CA ASP A 400 8.43 -6.59 32.81
C ASP A 400 8.91 -6.89 31.39
N ASN A 401 10.09 -7.50 31.21
CA ASN A 401 10.65 -7.84 29.90
C ASN A 401 9.74 -8.81 29.11
N LYS A 402 9.07 -9.75 29.79
CA LYS A 402 8.04 -10.62 29.16
C LYS A 402 6.88 -9.84 28.52
N LYS A 403 6.66 -8.59 28.94
CA LYS A 403 5.60 -7.69 28.46
C LYS A 403 6.14 -6.57 27.57
N LEU A 404 7.38 -6.66 27.11
CA LEU A 404 8.04 -5.60 26.34
C LEU A 404 7.28 -5.27 25.04
N ALA A 405 6.94 -6.29 24.25
CA ALA A 405 6.14 -6.11 23.03
C ALA A 405 4.76 -5.52 23.32
N ASP A 406 4.12 -6.00 24.39
CA ASP A 406 2.78 -5.55 24.81
C ASP A 406 2.76 -4.07 25.20
N ARG A 407 3.76 -3.62 25.97
CA ARG A 407 3.92 -2.20 26.31
C ARG A 407 4.24 -1.36 25.08
N ALA A 408 5.12 -1.86 24.22
CA ALA A 408 5.48 -1.18 22.99
C ALA A 408 4.25 -0.95 22.11
N GLU A 409 3.43 -1.97 21.88
CA GLU A 409 2.29 -1.90 20.97
C GLU A 409 1.05 -1.22 21.55
N ARG A 410 0.70 -1.46 22.82
CA ARG A 410 -0.58 -0.96 23.39
C ARG A 410 -0.48 0.41 24.05
N PHE A 411 0.70 0.79 24.53
CA PHE A 411 0.89 2.01 25.32
C PHE A 411 1.79 3.00 24.62
N CYS A 412 3.02 2.59 24.27
CA CYS A 412 4.02 3.51 23.77
C CYS A 412 3.87 3.88 22.31
N MET A 413 3.49 2.93 21.46
CA MET A 413 3.30 3.16 20.04
C MET A 413 2.15 4.14 19.75
N PRO A 414 0.97 4.02 20.37
CA PRO A 414 -0.08 5.04 20.23
C PRO A 414 0.33 6.38 20.82
N ALA A 415 1.04 6.41 21.96
CA ALA A 415 1.51 7.64 22.58
C ALA A 415 2.53 8.39 21.71
N ALA A 416 3.45 7.66 21.08
CA ALA A 416 4.48 8.24 20.23
C ALA A 416 4.02 8.44 18.78
N ARG A 417 2.86 7.86 18.41
CA ARG A 417 2.39 7.76 17.03
C ARG A 417 3.49 7.24 16.09
N LYS A 418 4.31 6.31 16.59
CA LYS A 418 5.39 5.63 15.89
C LYS A 418 5.87 4.40 16.67
N LYS A 419 6.52 3.46 15.97
CA LYS A 419 7.13 2.29 16.59
C LYS A 419 8.44 2.67 17.29
N PRO A 420 8.77 2.08 18.46
CA PRO A 420 10.09 2.24 19.05
C PRO A 420 11.22 1.80 18.11
N ASN A 421 12.22 2.65 17.94
CA ASN A 421 13.47 2.28 17.27
C ASN A 421 14.43 1.57 18.22
N TYR A 422 14.31 1.85 19.51
CA TYR A 422 15.14 1.27 20.56
C TYR A 422 14.27 0.81 21.72
N LEU A 423 14.43 -0.45 22.13
CA LEU A 423 13.82 -1.01 23.33
C LEU A 423 14.90 -1.06 24.42
N ALA A 424 14.98 -0.03 25.26
CA ALA A 424 15.97 0.07 26.33
C ALA A 424 15.51 -0.70 27.57
N ILE A 425 16.28 -1.71 27.97
CA ILE A 425 15.93 -2.61 29.08
C ILE A 425 17.13 -2.90 29.99
N ASP A 426 16.82 -3.30 31.22
CA ASP A 426 17.73 -4.05 32.07
C ASP A 426 17.64 -5.54 31.78
N GLN A 427 18.74 -6.25 32.00
CA GLN A 427 18.85 -7.70 31.93
C GLN A 427 18.45 -8.26 30.57
N TYR A 428 19.24 -7.91 29.54
CA TYR A 428 18.94 -8.09 28.12
C TYR A 428 18.63 -9.53 27.64
N LYS A 429 18.86 -10.56 28.46
CA LYS A 429 18.53 -11.97 28.17
C LYS A 429 17.27 -12.46 28.89
N ASP A 430 16.82 -11.76 29.92
CA ASP A 430 15.77 -12.25 30.80
C ASP A 430 14.40 -11.79 30.30
N GLY A 431 13.47 -12.75 30.15
CA GLY A 431 12.11 -12.47 29.68
C GLY A 431 11.91 -12.43 28.16
N ASP A 432 12.87 -12.97 27.39
CA ASP A 432 12.84 -13.06 25.91
C ASP A 432 12.57 -11.73 25.18
N PRO A 433 13.38 -10.68 25.44
CA PRO A 433 13.18 -9.38 24.82
C PRO A 433 13.46 -9.39 23.30
N MET A 434 14.24 -10.34 22.79
CA MET A 434 14.51 -10.45 21.35
C MET A 434 13.25 -10.86 20.58
N ALA A 435 12.32 -11.62 21.18
CA ALA A 435 11.02 -11.88 20.57
C ALA A 435 10.23 -10.59 20.31
N ALA A 436 10.33 -9.59 21.19
CA ALA A 436 9.70 -8.28 20.98
C ALA A 436 10.36 -7.53 19.80
N VAL A 437 11.69 -7.55 19.72
CA VAL A 437 12.43 -6.95 18.59
C VAL A 437 12.06 -7.61 17.26
N VAL A 438 12.00 -8.94 17.22
CA VAL A 438 11.58 -9.71 16.04
C VAL A 438 10.14 -9.35 15.66
N ALA A 439 9.22 -9.31 16.62
CA ALA A 439 7.81 -8.96 16.36
C ALA A 439 7.67 -7.56 15.77
N LEU A 440 8.34 -6.58 16.38
CA LEU A 440 8.32 -5.18 15.96
C LEU A 440 9.00 -4.98 14.59
N ASN A 441 9.97 -5.82 14.21
CA ASN A 441 10.61 -5.77 12.89
C ASN A 441 9.88 -6.55 11.78
N ARG A 442 8.68 -7.09 12.03
CA ARG A 442 7.84 -7.66 10.97
C ARG A 442 7.01 -6.62 10.23
N TYR A 443 6.95 -5.39 10.76
CA TYR A 443 6.06 -4.38 10.20
C TYR A 443 6.60 -2.95 10.31
N THR A 444 6.11 -2.09 9.41
CA THR A 444 6.20 -0.63 9.52
C THR A 444 4.94 -0.08 10.17
N TYR A 445 5.11 0.95 10.99
CA TYR A 445 3.99 1.64 11.62
C TYR A 445 3.38 2.66 10.67
N HIS A 446 2.06 2.71 10.60
CA HIS A 446 1.30 3.76 9.94
C HIS A 446 0.40 4.41 11.01
N GLY A 447 0.67 5.68 11.31
CA GLY A 447 0.01 6.43 12.40
C GLY A 447 -1.41 6.84 12.14
N ASP A 448 -1.86 6.55 10.92
CA ASP A 448 -3.16 6.87 10.43
C ASP A 448 -4.21 6.11 11.24
N THR A 449 -5.09 6.86 11.89
CA THR A 449 -6.49 6.50 12.09
C THR A 449 -7.01 5.67 10.92
N PRO A 450 -7.95 4.71 11.06
CA PRO A 450 -8.75 4.22 9.93
C PRO A 450 -9.64 5.37 9.44
N GLY A 451 -9.02 6.39 8.87
CA GLY A 451 -9.57 7.19 7.81
C GLY A 451 -9.12 6.51 6.54
N PHE A 452 -9.88 5.51 6.11
CA PHE A 452 -9.99 5.08 4.73
C PHE A 452 -8.69 4.61 4.03
N GLY A 453 -8.70 3.36 3.56
CA GLY A 453 -7.93 2.98 2.36
C GLY A 453 -8.48 3.67 1.10
N GLY A 454 -8.48 5.00 1.11
CA GLY A 454 -9.09 5.87 0.14
C GLY A 454 -9.37 7.24 0.76
N ALA A 455 -8.35 8.09 0.82
CA ALA A 455 -8.45 9.48 1.27
C ALA A 455 -9.83 10.13 1.01
N PRO A 456 -10.50 10.75 2.01
CA PRO A 456 -11.45 11.80 1.71
C PRO A 456 -10.63 13.01 1.21
N ASN A 457 -10.48 13.09 -0.10
CA ASN A 457 -10.24 14.33 -0.83
C ASN A 457 -9.26 15.31 -0.15
N VAL A 458 -8.00 14.90 0.08
CA VAL A 458 -6.93 15.90 0.24
C VAL A 458 -6.76 16.51 -1.15
N PRO A 459 -6.90 17.84 -1.32
CA PRO A 459 -6.40 18.49 -2.52
C PRO A 459 -4.88 18.30 -2.51
N LEU A 460 -4.39 17.28 -3.21
CA LEU A 460 -2.99 17.27 -3.62
C LEU A 460 -2.79 18.58 -4.41
N PRO A 461 -1.81 19.43 -4.04
CA PRO A 461 -1.58 20.68 -4.76
C PRO A 461 -1.30 20.37 -6.23
N GLY A 462 -2.17 20.84 -7.12
CA GLY A 462 -1.91 20.99 -8.55
C GLY A 462 -1.44 19.76 -9.34
N TRP A 463 -1.77 18.51 -8.96
CA TRP A 463 -1.39 17.36 -9.81
C TRP A 463 -2.06 17.47 -11.18
N THR A 464 -1.29 17.19 -12.23
CA THR A 464 -1.75 17.10 -13.60
C THR A 464 -1.01 15.99 -14.32
N VAL A 465 -1.65 15.38 -15.32
CA VAL A 465 -1.03 14.43 -16.25
C VAL A 465 -1.23 14.90 -17.70
N PRO A 466 -0.32 14.63 -18.63
CA PRO A 466 -0.53 15.01 -20.03
C PRO A 466 -1.77 14.35 -20.65
N ARG A 467 -1.97 13.05 -20.40
CA ARG A 467 -3.10 12.26 -20.89
C ARG A 467 -3.64 11.31 -19.83
N LEU A 468 -4.96 11.24 -19.72
CA LEU A 468 -5.69 10.33 -18.86
C LEU A 468 -6.79 9.64 -19.65
N ALA A 469 -6.53 8.41 -20.09
CA ALA A 469 -7.45 7.53 -20.80
C ALA A 469 -7.97 6.46 -19.84
N VAL A 470 -9.14 6.68 -19.26
CA VAL A 470 -9.70 5.87 -18.17
C VAL A 470 -10.75 4.92 -18.74
N MET A 471 -10.63 3.62 -18.44
CA MET A 471 -11.66 2.62 -18.73
C MET A 471 -12.46 2.31 -17.46
N PRO A 472 -13.70 2.82 -17.32
CA PRO A 472 -14.62 2.34 -16.29
C PRO A 472 -15.09 0.92 -16.65
N LEU A 473 -14.62 -0.08 -15.91
CA LEU A 473 -14.84 -1.50 -16.18
C LEU A 473 -15.67 -2.14 -15.07
N GLY A 474 -16.79 -2.77 -15.40
CA GLY A 474 -17.63 -3.39 -14.38
C GLY A 474 -18.98 -3.90 -14.87
N ASP A 475 -19.96 -3.91 -13.98
CA ASP A 475 -21.32 -4.40 -14.25
C ASP A 475 -22.35 -3.25 -14.36
N SER A 476 -23.61 -3.51 -13.98
CA SER A 476 -24.71 -2.53 -13.99
C SER A 476 -24.41 -1.30 -13.14
N ILE A 477 -23.58 -1.41 -12.12
CA ILE A 477 -23.18 -0.28 -11.27
C ILE A 477 -22.29 0.68 -12.07
N THR A 478 -21.32 0.16 -12.83
CA THR A 478 -20.48 0.97 -13.74
C THR A 478 -21.28 1.52 -14.92
N GLU A 479 -22.24 0.76 -15.45
CA GLU A 479 -23.16 1.23 -16.48
C GLU A 479 -24.03 2.39 -15.96
N GLY A 480 -24.46 2.34 -14.70
CA GLY A 480 -25.18 3.42 -14.02
C GLY A 480 -26.63 3.09 -13.63
N ALA A 481 -26.98 1.81 -13.51
CA ALA A 481 -28.30 1.40 -13.01
C ALA A 481 -28.56 2.01 -11.62
N GLY A 482 -29.80 2.43 -11.34
CA GLY A 482 -30.15 3.11 -10.09
C GLY A 482 -29.83 4.61 -10.05
N SER A 483 -29.05 5.14 -10.99
CA SER A 483 -28.88 6.59 -11.16
C SER A 483 -29.99 7.15 -12.06
N THR A 484 -30.40 8.40 -11.83
CA THR A 484 -31.50 9.02 -12.60
C THR A 484 -31.17 9.24 -14.07
N THR A 485 -29.88 9.39 -14.38
CA THR A 485 -29.38 9.69 -15.73
C THR A 485 -28.67 8.50 -16.38
N ARG A 486 -28.51 7.37 -15.67
CA ARG A 486 -27.63 6.26 -16.09
C ARG A 486 -26.16 6.67 -16.30
N SER A 487 -25.72 7.77 -15.66
CA SER A 487 -24.33 8.25 -15.75
C SER A 487 -23.36 7.58 -14.76
N SER A 488 -23.85 6.75 -13.82
CA SER A 488 -23.01 6.12 -12.79
C SER A 488 -22.18 7.15 -11.98
N TYR A 489 -21.11 6.70 -11.33
CA TYR A 489 -20.05 7.53 -10.74
C TYR A 489 -19.26 8.31 -11.80
N ARG A 490 -19.38 7.92 -13.09
CA ARG A 490 -18.60 8.47 -14.21
C ARG A 490 -18.82 9.97 -14.37
N ALA A 491 -20.05 10.48 -14.24
CA ALA A 491 -20.30 11.92 -14.38
C ALA A 491 -19.58 12.76 -13.31
N ALA A 492 -19.67 12.37 -12.05
CA ALA A 492 -19.01 13.08 -10.96
C ALA A 492 -17.49 12.94 -11.01
N LEU A 493 -16.99 11.77 -11.43
CA LEU A 493 -15.57 11.53 -11.63
C LEU A 493 -15.02 12.39 -12.77
N TRP A 494 -15.73 12.48 -13.91
CA TRP A 494 -15.36 13.33 -15.04
C TRP A 494 -15.17 14.79 -14.60
N ASN A 495 -16.11 15.33 -13.82
CA ASN A 495 -16.03 16.70 -13.32
C ASN A 495 -14.81 16.93 -12.42
N LYS A 496 -14.41 15.92 -11.63
CA LYS A 496 -13.23 16.01 -10.74
C LYS A 496 -11.91 15.90 -11.50
N LEU A 497 -11.89 15.12 -12.58
CA LEU A 497 -10.72 14.94 -13.45
C LEU A 497 -10.60 16.06 -14.49
N SER A 498 -11.67 16.79 -14.77
CA SER A 498 -11.67 17.97 -15.63
C SER A 498 -10.71 19.02 -15.07
N GLY A 499 -9.63 19.32 -15.81
CA GLY A 499 -8.54 20.19 -15.36
C GLY A 499 -7.38 19.49 -14.65
N ARG A 500 -7.41 18.17 -14.52
CA ARG A 500 -6.29 17.33 -14.03
C ARG A 500 -5.53 16.63 -15.14
N ALA A 501 -6.01 16.69 -16.38
CA ALA A 501 -5.34 16.14 -17.54
C ALA A 501 -5.29 17.13 -18.69
N GLY A 502 -4.21 17.13 -19.47
CA GLY A 502 -4.15 17.84 -20.75
C GLY A 502 -5.13 17.26 -21.77
N THR A 503 -5.36 15.95 -21.70
CA THR A 503 -6.43 15.24 -22.41
C THR A 503 -7.06 14.22 -21.47
N LEU A 504 -8.37 14.35 -21.22
CA LEU A 504 -9.18 13.39 -20.48
C LEU A 504 -10.09 12.67 -21.48
N ASP A 505 -10.09 11.34 -21.42
CA ASP A 505 -10.79 10.44 -22.34
C ASP A 505 -11.31 9.25 -21.53
N PHE A 506 -12.63 9.08 -21.45
CA PHE A 506 -13.19 7.80 -21.00
C PHE A 506 -13.22 6.87 -22.20
N VAL A 507 -12.87 5.61 -22.00
CA VAL A 507 -12.76 4.65 -23.12
C VAL A 507 -13.50 3.35 -22.81
N GLY A 508 -14.12 2.78 -23.84
CA GLY A 508 -14.88 1.54 -23.76
C GLY A 508 -15.84 1.40 -24.94
N SER A 509 -16.44 0.23 -25.08
CA SER A 509 -17.32 -0.10 -26.20
C SER A 509 -18.76 0.38 -26.03
N LEU A 510 -19.17 0.73 -24.81
CA LEU A 510 -20.53 1.14 -24.48
C LEU A 510 -20.63 2.62 -24.17
N GLN A 511 -21.80 3.21 -24.44
CA GLN A 511 -22.08 4.61 -24.17
C GLN A 511 -23.43 4.79 -23.47
N HIS A 512 -23.41 5.27 -22.23
CA HIS A 512 -24.63 5.57 -21.47
C HIS A 512 -24.51 6.83 -20.62
N GLY A 513 -25.65 7.51 -20.49
CA GLY A 513 -25.90 8.58 -19.55
C GLY A 513 -25.64 10.01 -20.04
N GLU A 514 -25.70 10.94 -19.11
CA GLU A 514 -25.55 12.39 -19.32
C GLU A 514 -24.24 12.86 -18.68
N LEU A 515 -23.20 13.01 -19.50
CA LEU A 515 -21.86 13.50 -19.17
C LEU A 515 -21.11 13.77 -20.49
N PRO A 516 -20.05 14.60 -20.50
CA PRO A 516 -19.39 15.00 -21.75
C PRO A 516 -18.82 13.83 -22.55
N ASP A 517 -18.22 12.85 -21.86
CA ASP A 517 -17.73 11.62 -22.46
C ASP A 517 -18.43 10.42 -21.81
N ARG A 518 -19.16 9.67 -22.62
CA ARG A 518 -20.10 8.65 -22.17
C ARG A 518 -19.51 7.25 -22.23
N ASP A 519 -18.29 7.09 -22.72
CA ASP A 519 -17.68 5.79 -22.98
C ASP A 519 -17.42 5.03 -21.67
N HIS A 520 -17.68 3.72 -21.69
CA HIS A 520 -17.39 2.81 -20.58
C HIS A 520 -17.44 1.34 -21.02
N GLU A 521 -17.00 0.45 -20.13
CA GLU A 521 -17.04 -1.00 -20.29
C GLU A 521 -17.82 -1.64 -19.12
N GLY A 522 -19.02 -1.12 -18.89
CA GLY A 522 -19.91 -1.49 -17.78
C GLY A 522 -21.10 -2.27 -18.31
N HIS A 523 -21.21 -3.55 -17.95
CA HIS A 523 -22.16 -4.49 -18.56
C HIS A 523 -23.20 -4.98 -17.57
N SER A 524 -24.44 -4.48 -17.67
CA SER A 524 -25.51 -4.86 -16.74
C SER A 524 -25.70 -6.37 -16.62
N GLY A 525 -25.63 -6.85 -15.37
CA GLY A 525 -25.87 -8.26 -15.04
C GLY A 525 -24.68 -9.20 -15.29
N TRP A 526 -23.51 -8.69 -15.66
CA TRP A 526 -22.32 -9.51 -15.91
C TRP A 526 -21.56 -9.85 -14.63
N ARG A 527 -20.92 -11.01 -14.67
CA ARG A 527 -20.04 -11.57 -13.64
C ARG A 527 -18.57 -11.45 -14.01
N ILE A 528 -17.69 -11.78 -13.06
CA ILE A 528 -16.23 -11.77 -13.25
C ILE A 528 -15.80 -12.60 -14.48
N ASP A 529 -16.30 -13.82 -14.63
CA ASP A 529 -15.93 -14.74 -15.73
C ASP A 529 -16.32 -14.19 -17.12
N GLN A 530 -17.48 -13.55 -17.22
CA GLN A 530 -17.97 -12.99 -18.47
C GLN A 530 -17.15 -11.77 -18.88
N LEU A 531 -16.78 -10.92 -17.92
CA LEU A 531 -15.92 -9.77 -18.15
C LEU A 531 -14.50 -10.21 -18.54
N GLN A 532 -13.97 -11.23 -17.86
CA GLN A 532 -12.67 -11.85 -18.16
C GLN A 532 -12.60 -12.46 -19.58
N ALA A 533 -13.70 -13.06 -20.07
CA ALA A 533 -13.76 -13.63 -21.41
C ALA A 533 -13.60 -12.60 -22.53
N ASN A 534 -13.82 -11.31 -22.26
CA ASN A 534 -13.86 -10.25 -23.28
C ASN A 534 -12.77 -9.17 -23.11
N ILE A 535 -12.16 -9.05 -21.92
CA ILE A 535 -11.20 -7.97 -21.61
C ILE A 535 -10.01 -7.92 -22.59
N ALA A 536 -9.59 -9.07 -23.12
CA ALA A 536 -8.48 -9.17 -24.06
C ALA A 536 -8.78 -8.50 -25.43
N THR A 537 -10.06 -8.38 -25.79
CA THR A 537 -10.50 -7.68 -27.01
C THR A 537 -10.65 -6.18 -26.77
N TRP A 538 -11.11 -5.78 -25.59
CA TRP A 538 -11.39 -4.37 -25.30
C TRP A 538 -10.13 -3.55 -25.02
N LEU A 539 -9.13 -4.10 -24.32
CA LEU A 539 -7.92 -3.35 -23.98
C LEU A 539 -7.18 -2.82 -25.23
N PRO A 540 -6.91 -3.62 -26.27
CA PRO A 540 -6.21 -3.12 -27.46
C PRO A 540 -7.05 -2.15 -28.29
N ALA A 541 -8.39 -2.31 -28.30
CA ALA A 541 -9.29 -1.44 -29.04
C ALA A 541 -9.40 -0.04 -28.38
N ALA A 542 -9.53 -0.02 -27.04
CA ALA A 542 -9.75 1.19 -26.27
C ALA A 542 -8.44 1.90 -25.85
N ARG A 543 -7.31 1.17 -25.77
CA ARG A 543 -5.99 1.67 -25.35
C ARG A 543 -6.03 2.58 -24.10
N PRO A 544 -6.61 2.12 -22.97
CA PRO A 544 -6.59 2.88 -21.73
C PRO A 544 -5.17 3.00 -21.18
N ASN A 545 -4.95 3.95 -20.28
CA ASN A 545 -3.80 3.98 -19.38
C ASN A 545 -4.17 3.79 -17.90
N VAL A 546 -5.45 3.91 -17.57
CA VAL A 546 -6.02 3.61 -16.25
C VAL A 546 -7.28 2.74 -16.42
N VAL A 547 -7.38 1.65 -15.67
CA VAL A 547 -8.61 0.83 -15.57
C VAL A 547 -9.20 0.98 -14.18
N LEU A 548 -10.50 1.28 -14.09
CA LEU A 548 -11.26 1.27 -12.83
C LEU A 548 -12.13 0.02 -12.80
N LEU A 549 -11.86 -0.91 -11.89
CA LEU A 549 -12.50 -2.23 -11.87
C LEU A 549 -13.44 -2.38 -10.66
N HIS A 550 -14.75 -2.40 -10.92
CA HIS A 550 -15.80 -2.75 -9.95
C HIS A 550 -16.63 -3.92 -10.48
N ILE A 551 -16.31 -5.15 -10.06
CA ILE A 551 -16.99 -6.37 -10.55
C ILE A 551 -17.08 -7.44 -9.46
N GLY A 552 -18.17 -8.22 -9.47
CA GLY A 552 -18.42 -9.31 -8.53
C GLY A 552 -19.81 -9.25 -7.88
N THR A 553 -20.53 -8.14 -8.00
CA THR A 553 -21.89 -7.97 -7.45
C THR A 553 -22.82 -9.07 -7.93
N ASN A 554 -22.80 -9.40 -9.23
CA ASN A 554 -23.64 -10.44 -9.79
C ASN A 554 -23.24 -11.86 -9.36
N ASP A 555 -21.96 -12.12 -9.09
CA ASP A 555 -21.48 -13.38 -8.52
C ASP A 555 -22.07 -13.59 -7.12
N MET A 556 -22.03 -12.55 -6.27
CA MET A 556 -22.54 -12.59 -4.90
C MET A 556 -24.08 -12.68 -4.88
N ASN A 557 -24.75 -11.87 -5.70
CA ASN A 557 -26.21 -11.82 -5.79
C ASN A 557 -26.80 -13.15 -6.26
N ARG A 558 -26.16 -13.80 -7.25
CA ARG A 558 -26.64 -15.06 -7.83
C ARG A 558 -26.06 -16.31 -7.17
N ASN A 559 -25.29 -16.14 -6.09
CA ASN A 559 -24.55 -17.22 -5.41
C ASN A 559 -23.70 -18.07 -6.38
N HIS A 560 -23.12 -17.45 -7.40
CA HIS A 560 -22.40 -18.14 -8.45
C HIS A 560 -20.92 -18.22 -8.07
N GLU A 561 -20.42 -19.43 -7.79
CA GLU A 561 -19.00 -19.69 -7.58
C GLU A 561 -18.33 -18.73 -6.58
N VAL A 562 -19.05 -18.36 -5.52
CA VAL A 562 -18.62 -17.33 -4.54
C VAL A 562 -17.27 -17.67 -3.91
N ALA A 563 -17.01 -18.95 -3.65
CA ALA A 563 -15.76 -19.41 -3.06
C ALA A 563 -14.54 -19.18 -3.96
N THR A 564 -14.69 -19.26 -5.29
CA THR A 564 -13.60 -19.06 -6.26
C THR A 564 -13.61 -17.66 -6.87
N ALA A 565 -14.63 -16.84 -6.58
CA ALA A 565 -14.71 -15.46 -7.07
C ALA A 565 -13.44 -14.62 -6.78
N PRO A 566 -12.81 -14.68 -5.58
CA PRO A 566 -11.55 -13.96 -5.34
C PRO A 566 -10.43 -14.38 -6.32
N ALA A 567 -10.29 -15.68 -6.57
CA ALA A 567 -9.29 -16.20 -7.52
C ALA A 567 -9.59 -15.77 -8.96
N ARG A 568 -10.87 -15.76 -9.37
CA ARG A 568 -11.30 -15.28 -10.69
C ARG A 568 -11.05 -13.77 -10.86
N LEU A 569 -11.33 -12.96 -9.83
CA LEU A 569 -10.98 -11.53 -9.84
C LEU A 569 -9.47 -11.35 -9.98
N GLY A 570 -8.69 -12.13 -9.23
CA GLY A 570 -7.24 -12.14 -9.34
C GLY A 570 -6.75 -12.44 -10.76
N ALA A 571 -7.30 -13.48 -11.40
CA ALA A 571 -6.96 -13.89 -12.76
C ALA A 571 -7.34 -12.83 -13.80
N LEU A 572 -8.47 -12.13 -13.63
CA LEU A 572 -8.85 -10.99 -14.45
C LEU A 572 -7.82 -9.84 -14.34
N ILE A 573 -7.39 -9.50 -13.12
CA ILE A 573 -6.36 -8.46 -12.93
C ILE A 573 -5.04 -8.91 -13.59
N ASP A 574 -4.63 -10.17 -13.38
CA ASP A 574 -3.42 -10.72 -13.99
C ASP A 574 -3.48 -10.68 -15.53
N GLN A 575 -4.67 -10.90 -16.12
CA GLN A 575 -4.87 -10.80 -17.57
C GLN A 575 -4.70 -9.36 -18.08
N ILE A 576 -5.23 -8.37 -17.35
CA ILE A 576 -5.05 -6.94 -17.69
C ILE A 576 -3.57 -6.54 -17.59
N THR A 577 -2.91 -6.87 -16.48
CA THR A 577 -1.51 -6.49 -16.26
C THR A 577 -0.52 -7.27 -17.12
N THR A 578 -0.88 -8.47 -17.58
CA THR A 578 -0.08 -9.22 -18.57
C THR A 578 -0.19 -8.61 -19.96
N ALA A 579 -1.39 -8.18 -20.36
CA ALA A 579 -1.61 -7.50 -21.63
C ALA A 579 -0.90 -6.14 -21.66
N ALA A 580 -0.86 -5.43 -20.53
CA ALA A 580 -0.24 -4.12 -20.44
C ALA A 580 0.48 -3.93 -19.09
N PRO A 581 1.78 -4.30 -18.98
CA PRO A 581 2.52 -4.28 -17.71
C PRO A 581 2.68 -2.90 -17.05
N THR A 582 2.59 -1.82 -17.83
CA THR A 582 2.69 -0.44 -17.33
C THR A 582 1.34 0.21 -17.06
N MET A 583 0.23 -0.49 -17.31
CA MET A 583 -1.14 -0.04 -17.05
C MET A 583 -1.39 0.14 -15.54
N THR A 584 -2.05 1.24 -15.17
CA THR A 584 -2.57 1.41 -13.81
C THR A 584 -3.94 0.76 -13.70
N VAL A 585 -4.13 -0.12 -12.71
CA VAL A 585 -5.42 -0.78 -12.45
C VAL A 585 -5.88 -0.45 -11.03
N ILE A 586 -7.04 0.17 -10.89
CA ILE A 586 -7.63 0.52 -9.59
C ILE A 586 -8.84 -0.37 -9.35
N VAL A 587 -8.71 -1.31 -8.41
CA VAL A 587 -9.73 -2.31 -8.08
C VAL A 587 -10.52 -1.85 -6.87
N SER A 588 -11.84 -1.86 -6.95
CA SER A 588 -12.68 -1.45 -5.81
C SER A 588 -13.19 -2.63 -4.98
N SER A 589 -13.53 -2.38 -3.72
CA SER A 589 -14.52 -3.22 -3.04
C SER A 589 -15.90 -3.07 -3.68
N LEU A 590 -16.79 -4.05 -3.46
CA LEU A 590 -18.18 -3.97 -3.87
C LEU A 590 -18.97 -3.08 -2.90
N VAL A 591 -19.93 -2.30 -3.43
CA VAL A 591 -20.96 -1.61 -2.65
C VAL A 591 -21.85 -2.60 -1.86
N PRO A 592 -22.48 -2.18 -0.74
CA PRO A 592 -23.32 -3.08 0.04
C PRO A 592 -24.62 -3.47 -0.67
N SER A 593 -25.26 -4.52 -0.18
CA SER A 593 -26.61 -4.95 -0.55
C SER A 593 -27.55 -4.86 0.64
N THR A 594 -28.84 -4.56 0.39
CA THR A 594 -29.88 -4.67 1.43
C THR A 594 -30.35 -6.09 1.69
N THR A 595 -29.96 -7.06 0.84
CA THR A 595 -30.33 -8.48 1.01
C THR A 595 -29.30 -9.15 1.93
N PRO A 596 -29.67 -9.66 3.13
CA PRO A 596 -28.72 -10.14 4.14
C PRO A 596 -27.76 -11.22 3.64
N GLU A 597 -28.26 -12.19 2.86
CA GLU A 597 -27.45 -13.30 2.34
C GLU A 597 -26.44 -12.82 1.30
N VAL A 598 -26.84 -11.84 0.47
CA VAL A 598 -25.95 -11.21 -0.51
C VAL A 598 -24.92 -10.34 0.19
N GLN A 599 -25.33 -9.57 1.21
CA GLN A 599 -24.43 -8.73 2.00
C GLN A 599 -23.36 -9.55 2.72
N ALA A 600 -23.72 -10.72 3.27
CA ALA A 600 -22.75 -11.63 3.89
C ALA A 600 -21.68 -12.10 2.89
N ARG A 601 -22.09 -12.43 1.66
CA ARG A 601 -21.17 -12.83 0.57
C ARG A 601 -20.32 -11.65 0.10
N VAL A 602 -20.92 -10.47 -0.07
CA VAL A 602 -20.22 -9.22 -0.42
C VAL A 602 -19.15 -8.90 0.62
N ALA A 603 -19.47 -8.98 1.92
CA ALA A 603 -18.52 -8.74 2.99
C ALA A 603 -17.35 -9.76 2.96
N ALA A 604 -17.66 -11.05 2.76
CA ALA A 604 -16.65 -12.10 2.65
C ALA A 604 -15.74 -11.92 1.42
N PHE A 605 -16.31 -11.51 0.28
CA PHE A 605 -15.58 -11.22 -0.94
C PHE A 605 -14.70 -9.98 -0.80
N ASN A 606 -15.26 -8.88 -0.30
CA ASN A 606 -14.54 -7.62 -0.07
C ASN A 606 -13.33 -7.80 0.85
N ALA A 607 -13.43 -8.65 1.87
CA ALA A 607 -12.32 -8.96 2.77
C ALA A 607 -11.09 -9.58 2.05
N GLN A 608 -11.28 -10.21 0.89
CA GLN A 608 -10.19 -10.85 0.12
C GLN A 608 -9.50 -9.88 -0.85
N ILE A 609 -10.19 -8.85 -1.32
CA ILE A 609 -9.71 -7.96 -2.40
C ILE A 609 -8.41 -7.23 -2.03
N PRO A 610 -8.23 -6.67 -0.82
CA PRO A 610 -6.98 -6.00 -0.46
C PRO A 610 -5.75 -6.92 -0.53
N GLY A 611 -5.90 -8.19 -0.12
CA GLY A 611 -4.85 -9.19 -0.20
C GLY A 611 -4.47 -9.51 -1.64
N LEU A 612 -5.47 -9.70 -2.51
CA LEU A 612 -5.27 -9.95 -3.95
C LEU A 612 -4.56 -8.79 -4.66
N VAL A 613 -4.93 -7.55 -4.33
CA VAL A 613 -4.30 -6.35 -4.89
C VAL A 613 -2.86 -6.22 -4.39
N LYS A 614 -2.64 -6.40 -3.07
CA LYS A 614 -1.29 -6.36 -2.48
C LYS A 614 -0.37 -7.38 -3.16
N GLU A 615 -0.81 -8.62 -3.32
CA GLU A 615 -0.03 -9.69 -3.97
C GLU A 615 0.46 -9.31 -5.38
N ARG A 616 -0.37 -8.61 -6.16
CA ARG A 616 -0.02 -8.15 -7.52
C ARG A 616 0.87 -6.92 -7.49
N ARG A 617 0.65 -6.01 -6.55
CA ARG A 617 1.51 -4.86 -6.33
C ARG A 617 2.92 -5.27 -5.91
N ASP A 618 3.04 -6.28 -5.05
CA ASP A 618 4.33 -6.82 -4.60
C ASP A 618 5.10 -7.50 -5.75
N ARG A 619 4.38 -8.01 -6.77
CA ARG A 619 4.95 -8.49 -8.05
C ARG A 619 5.39 -7.36 -8.99
N GLY A 620 5.26 -6.09 -8.59
CA GLY A 620 5.69 -4.91 -9.35
C GLY A 620 4.64 -4.35 -10.33
N TYR A 621 3.42 -4.89 -10.33
CA TYR A 621 2.32 -4.33 -11.12
C TYR A 621 1.73 -3.07 -10.47
N LYS A 622 1.27 -2.12 -11.28
CA LYS A 622 0.66 -0.87 -10.82
C LYS A 622 -0.82 -1.05 -10.48
N VAL A 623 -1.09 -1.90 -9.49
CA VAL A 623 -2.45 -2.23 -9.05
C VAL A 623 -2.74 -1.57 -7.71
N GLY A 624 -3.77 -0.74 -7.66
CA GLY A 624 -4.28 -0.06 -6.47
C GLY A 624 -5.63 -0.60 -6.02
N PHE A 625 -5.96 -0.40 -4.75
CA PHE A 625 -7.26 -0.74 -4.17
C PHE A 625 -7.98 0.53 -3.72
N VAL A 626 -9.29 0.60 -3.94
CA VAL A 626 -10.17 1.66 -3.40
C VAL A 626 -11.36 1.04 -2.66
N ASP A 627 -11.66 1.55 -1.47
CA ASP A 627 -12.79 1.04 -0.69
C ASP A 627 -14.09 1.84 -0.95
N MET A 628 -15.16 1.13 -1.27
CA MET A 628 -16.52 1.66 -1.45
C MET A 628 -17.32 1.71 -0.13
N ALA A 629 -16.69 1.47 1.03
CA ALA A 629 -17.34 1.48 2.35
C ALA A 629 -18.11 2.77 2.71
N SER A 630 -17.82 3.90 2.05
CA SER A 630 -18.59 5.14 2.21
C SER A 630 -20.02 5.02 1.66
N VAL A 631 -20.25 4.15 0.68
CA VAL A 631 -21.56 3.79 0.16
C VAL A 631 -22.24 2.87 1.17
N THR A 632 -23.34 3.32 1.76
CA THR A 632 -24.14 2.58 2.73
C THR A 632 -25.42 2.07 2.09
N THR A 633 -26.19 1.25 2.80
CA THR A 633 -27.51 0.79 2.32
C THR A 633 -28.51 1.94 2.10
N ALA A 634 -28.32 3.09 2.76
CA ALA A 634 -29.13 4.30 2.52
C ALA A 634 -28.82 4.97 1.17
N ASP A 635 -27.67 4.64 0.59
CA ASP A 635 -27.22 5.18 -0.69
C ASP A 635 -27.61 4.29 -1.88
N LEU A 636 -28.50 3.33 -1.67
CA LEU A 636 -28.99 2.42 -2.70
C LEU A 636 -30.37 2.85 -3.22
N ASN A 637 -30.58 2.69 -4.52
CA ASN A 637 -31.87 2.87 -5.19
C ASN A 637 -32.73 1.60 -5.12
N ASP A 638 -32.08 0.43 -5.08
CA ASP A 638 -32.72 -0.87 -4.87
C ASP A 638 -31.83 -1.76 -3.97
N SER A 639 -31.98 -3.09 -4.02
CA SER A 639 -31.19 -3.97 -3.17
C SER A 639 -29.71 -4.09 -3.53
N LEU A 640 -29.25 -3.53 -4.66
CA LEU A 640 -27.90 -3.71 -5.20
C LEU A 640 -27.31 -2.42 -5.77
N HIS A 641 -28.11 -1.56 -6.39
CA HIS A 641 -27.64 -0.44 -7.18
C HIS A 641 -27.59 0.85 -6.38
N PRO A 642 -26.48 1.61 -6.41
CA PRO A 642 -26.41 2.94 -5.83
C PRO A 642 -27.45 3.90 -6.43
N ASN A 643 -27.95 4.81 -5.60
CA ASN A 643 -28.63 6.02 -6.06
C ASN A 643 -27.59 7.10 -6.42
N ASN A 644 -28.05 8.29 -6.83
CA ASN A 644 -27.16 9.38 -7.22
C ASN A 644 -26.14 9.74 -6.11
N ASN A 645 -26.52 9.69 -4.83
CA ASN A 645 -25.61 9.98 -3.72
C ASN A 645 -24.54 8.90 -3.56
N GLY A 646 -24.93 7.62 -3.66
CA GLY A 646 -23.97 6.52 -3.65
C GLY A 646 -22.95 6.63 -4.80
N TYR A 647 -23.40 7.03 -5.99
CA TYR A 647 -22.50 7.26 -7.11
C TYR A 647 -21.53 8.44 -6.92
N LEU A 648 -21.91 9.50 -6.20
CA LEU A 648 -20.98 10.57 -5.82
C LEU A 648 -19.84 10.03 -4.95
N LYS A 649 -20.18 9.19 -3.97
CA LYS A 649 -19.21 8.59 -3.05
C LYS A 649 -18.27 7.61 -3.75
N MET A 650 -18.79 6.82 -4.69
CA MET A 650 -17.96 5.98 -5.55
C MET A 650 -17.00 6.82 -6.42
N ALA A 651 -17.48 7.94 -6.95
CA ALA A 651 -16.64 8.85 -7.74
C ALA A 651 -15.52 9.47 -6.90
N ASP A 652 -15.78 9.81 -5.64
CA ASP A 652 -14.76 10.27 -4.70
C ASP A 652 -13.69 9.19 -4.45
N ALA A 653 -14.10 7.95 -4.20
CA ALA A 653 -13.18 6.83 -3.98
C ALA A 653 -12.27 6.59 -5.20
N PHE A 654 -12.84 6.53 -6.41
CA PHE A 654 -12.05 6.36 -7.63
C PHE A 654 -11.16 7.57 -7.94
N TYR A 655 -11.64 8.80 -7.73
CA TYR A 655 -10.82 10.00 -7.88
C TYR A 655 -9.60 9.97 -6.94
N GLY A 656 -9.80 9.59 -5.68
CA GLY A 656 -8.72 9.39 -4.71
C GLY A 656 -7.72 8.32 -5.17
N GLY A 657 -8.20 7.20 -5.71
CA GLY A 657 -7.35 6.16 -6.27
C GLY A 657 -6.49 6.64 -7.44
N ILE A 658 -7.06 7.44 -8.36
CA ILE A 658 -6.31 8.01 -9.49
C ILE A 658 -5.28 9.03 -9.00
N ALA A 659 -5.66 9.90 -8.07
CA ALA A 659 -4.75 10.89 -7.49
C ALA A 659 -3.57 10.23 -6.78
N GLN A 660 -3.80 9.14 -6.05
CA GLN A 660 -2.76 8.36 -5.40
C GLN A 660 -1.85 7.67 -6.43
N ALA A 661 -2.43 7.02 -7.45
CA ALA A 661 -1.65 6.42 -8.53
C ALA A 661 -0.77 7.45 -9.25
N GLN A 662 -1.24 8.70 -9.38
CA GLN A 662 -0.40 9.77 -9.90
C GLN A 662 0.73 10.17 -8.94
N ALA A 663 0.45 10.30 -7.64
CA ALA A 663 1.46 10.61 -6.63
C ALA A 663 2.57 9.54 -6.60
N ASP A 664 2.21 8.29 -6.85
CA ASP A 664 3.13 7.16 -6.93
C ASP A 664 3.83 7.04 -8.31
N ASN A 665 3.56 7.96 -9.24
CA ASN A 665 4.06 7.97 -10.63
C ASN A 665 3.69 6.71 -11.44
N TRP A 666 2.50 6.16 -11.20
CA TRP A 666 2.04 4.96 -11.89
C TRP A 666 1.41 5.28 -13.25
N ILE A 667 0.77 6.44 -13.39
CA ILE A 667 0.08 6.80 -14.64
C ILE A 667 1.12 7.14 -15.71
N THR A 668 1.09 6.38 -16.80
CA THR A 668 1.93 6.60 -17.98
C THR A 668 1.08 7.13 -19.13
N GLU A 669 1.60 8.10 -19.88
CA GLU A 669 0.83 8.78 -20.94
C GLU A 669 0.41 7.82 -22.06
N GLN A 670 1.31 6.91 -22.42
CA GLN A 670 1.09 5.84 -23.39
C GLN A 670 1.36 4.50 -22.71
N VAL A 671 0.44 3.57 -22.91
CA VAL A 671 0.57 2.19 -22.43
C VAL A 671 0.55 1.29 -23.64
N ASP A 672 1.61 0.50 -23.80
CA ASP A 672 1.69 -0.52 -24.84
C ASP A 672 0.78 -1.69 -24.43
N VAL A 673 -0.42 -1.72 -25.03
CA VAL A 673 -1.34 -2.82 -24.86
C VAL A 673 -1.00 -3.89 -25.89
N ARG A 674 -0.48 -5.02 -25.40
CA ARG A 674 -0.26 -6.20 -26.22
C ARG A 674 -1.62 -6.72 -26.71
N PRO A 675 -1.75 -7.06 -28.00
CA PRO A 675 -2.88 -7.87 -28.45
C PRO A 675 -2.98 -9.10 -27.57
N ALA A 676 -4.20 -9.56 -27.31
CA ALA A 676 -4.40 -10.86 -26.69
C ALA A 676 -3.49 -11.89 -27.38
N PRO A 677 -2.75 -12.74 -26.63
CA PRO A 677 -2.18 -13.93 -27.25
C PRO A 677 -3.32 -14.60 -28.01
N PRO A 678 -3.15 -14.98 -29.29
CA PRO A 678 -4.16 -15.69 -30.04
C PRO A 678 -4.59 -16.83 -29.15
N VAL A 679 -5.89 -16.90 -28.89
CA VAL A 679 -6.48 -18.06 -28.23
C VAL A 679 -5.89 -19.25 -28.98
N ARG A 680 -5.20 -20.14 -28.27
CA ARG A 680 -4.70 -21.36 -28.90
C ARG A 680 -5.93 -22.04 -29.51
N GLY A 681 -6.08 -21.89 -30.82
CA GLY A 681 -6.81 -22.87 -31.60
C GLY A 681 -6.20 -24.22 -31.29
N SER A 682 -7.00 -25.27 -31.42
CA SER A 682 -6.54 -26.65 -31.39
C SER A 682 -5.19 -26.75 -32.11
N LEU A 683 -4.18 -27.30 -31.42
CA LEU A 683 -2.77 -27.43 -31.84
C LEU A 683 -2.65 -27.50 -33.38
N GLY A 684 -2.29 -26.37 -34.01
CA GLY A 684 -1.93 -26.27 -35.42
C GLY A 684 -0.41 -26.34 -35.61
N ASP A 685 0.02 -26.69 -36.82
CA ASP A 685 1.40 -26.98 -37.19
C ASP A 685 2.31 -25.73 -37.03
N TYR A 686 3.52 -25.92 -36.50
CA TYR A 686 4.32 -24.86 -35.86
C TYR A 686 5.24 -24.06 -36.81
N GLN A 687 5.11 -24.23 -38.13
CA GLN A 687 6.01 -23.67 -39.13
C GLN A 687 5.24 -23.09 -40.33
N VAL A 688 4.46 -22.04 -40.08
CA VAL A 688 3.66 -21.39 -41.12
C VAL A 688 4.50 -20.31 -41.79
N ASP A 689 4.88 -20.50 -43.05
CA ASP A 689 5.46 -19.47 -43.93
C ASP A 689 4.37 -19.04 -44.93
N PHE A 690 3.84 -17.82 -44.77
CA PHE A 690 2.69 -17.34 -45.53
C PHE A 690 3.08 -16.70 -46.86
N ASP A 691 4.25 -16.04 -46.94
CA ASP A 691 4.72 -15.37 -48.17
C ASP A 691 5.79 -16.14 -48.95
N GLY A 692 6.32 -17.21 -48.36
CA GLY A 692 7.29 -18.14 -48.96
C GLY A 692 8.73 -17.63 -48.92
N ASP A 693 9.04 -16.69 -48.02
CA ASP A 693 10.38 -16.09 -47.87
C ASP A 693 11.36 -16.94 -47.04
N GLY A 694 10.90 -18.10 -46.56
CA GLY A 694 11.65 -19.05 -45.75
C GLY A 694 11.61 -18.73 -44.26
N ARG A 695 10.72 -17.84 -43.82
CA ARG A 695 10.58 -17.44 -42.41
C ARG A 695 9.17 -17.75 -41.93
N ASN A 696 9.09 -18.22 -40.69
CA ASN A 696 7.78 -18.45 -40.07
C ASN A 696 7.10 -17.11 -39.78
N ASP A 697 5.89 -16.99 -40.29
CA ASP A 697 4.95 -15.90 -40.11
C ASP A 697 3.97 -16.18 -38.97
N TYR A 698 3.21 -15.15 -38.61
CA TYR A 698 2.28 -15.20 -37.50
C TYR A 698 0.86 -15.03 -37.99
N LEU A 699 0.04 -16.06 -37.81
CA LEU A 699 -1.37 -16.07 -38.18
C LEU A 699 -2.26 -16.16 -36.94
N VAL A 700 -3.37 -15.41 -36.96
CA VAL A 700 -4.44 -15.48 -35.97
C VAL A 700 -5.70 -15.97 -36.67
N VAL A 701 -6.20 -17.13 -36.25
CA VAL A 701 -7.41 -17.74 -36.82
C VAL A 701 -8.63 -17.43 -35.94
N GLY A 702 -9.62 -16.76 -36.51
CA GLY A 702 -10.91 -16.48 -35.89
C GLY A 702 -11.81 -17.70 -35.81
N VAL A 703 -12.82 -17.66 -34.94
CA VAL A 703 -13.76 -18.77 -34.68
C VAL A 703 -14.52 -19.24 -35.94
N ASN A 704 -14.73 -18.36 -36.92
CA ASN A 704 -15.38 -18.64 -38.20
C ASN A 704 -14.39 -19.04 -39.32
N GLY A 705 -13.13 -19.26 -38.96
CA GLY A 705 -12.04 -19.54 -39.89
C GLY A 705 -11.46 -18.32 -40.60
N SER A 706 -11.79 -17.08 -40.20
CA SER A 706 -11.09 -15.89 -40.69
C SER A 706 -9.63 -15.90 -40.24
N VAL A 707 -8.75 -15.21 -40.96
CA VAL A 707 -7.31 -15.21 -40.69
C VAL A 707 -6.75 -13.81 -40.79
N ASP A 708 -6.10 -13.34 -39.74
CA ASP A 708 -5.25 -12.15 -39.74
C ASP A 708 -3.77 -12.56 -39.76
N ALA A 709 -2.95 -11.90 -40.57
CA ALA A 709 -1.55 -12.27 -40.79
C ALA A 709 -0.56 -11.14 -40.49
N TRP A 710 0.62 -11.53 -40.00
CA TRP A 710 1.79 -10.67 -39.82
C TRP A 710 3.04 -11.39 -40.37
N LEU A 711 3.75 -10.70 -41.26
CA LEU A 711 4.94 -11.22 -41.93
C LEU A 711 6.20 -10.99 -41.11
N ASN A 712 7.04 -12.01 -41.01
CA ASN A 712 8.31 -11.98 -40.31
C ASN A 712 9.44 -11.46 -41.20
N ARG A 713 9.77 -10.17 -41.05
CA ARG A 713 10.89 -9.52 -41.76
C ARG A 713 12.23 -9.63 -41.02
N GLY A 714 12.36 -10.49 -40.02
CA GLY A 714 13.66 -10.87 -39.42
C GLY A 714 14.02 -10.15 -38.13
N GLY A 715 13.04 -9.91 -37.27
CA GLY A 715 13.22 -9.21 -36.00
C GLY A 715 14.10 -9.97 -35.00
N ASN A 716 15.05 -9.28 -34.35
CA ASN A 716 15.89 -9.79 -33.24
C ASN A 716 15.39 -9.33 -31.85
N GLY A 717 14.08 -9.14 -31.69
CA GLY A 717 13.46 -8.73 -30.42
C GLY A 717 13.12 -7.24 -30.29
N SER A 718 13.30 -6.44 -31.34
CA SER A 718 13.01 -4.99 -31.34
C SER A 718 12.48 -4.49 -32.70
N GLY A 719 11.37 -5.08 -33.17
CA GLY A 719 10.75 -4.77 -34.48
C GLY A 719 10.94 -5.91 -35.49
N GLY A 720 10.47 -5.72 -36.73
CA GLY A 720 10.61 -6.70 -37.82
C GLY A 720 9.36 -7.51 -38.17
N TRP A 721 8.18 -7.17 -37.64
CA TRP A 721 6.90 -7.76 -38.06
C TRP A 721 6.10 -6.76 -38.89
N SER A 722 5.52 -7.20 -40.01
CA SER A 722 4.70 -6.37 -40.90
C SER A 722 3.27 -6.89 -40.94
N ALA A 723 2.31 -6.07 -40.48
CA ALA A 723 0.90 -6.45 -40.50
C ALA A 723 0.36 -6.49 -41.94
N LEU A 724 -0.21 -7.62 -42.36
CA LEU A 724 -1.01 -7.75 -43.57
C LEU A 724 -2.50 -7.51 -43.31
N GLY A 725 -2.95 -7.66 -42.07
CA GLY A 725 -4.37 -7.61 -41.70
C GLY A 725 -5.09 -8.91 -42.09
N GLN A 726 -6.40 -8.81 -42.34
CA GLN A 726 -7.22 -9.99 -42.64
C GLN A 726 -6.91 -10.52 -44.05
N VAL A 727 -6.32 -11.72 -44.12
CA VAL A 727 -5.94 -12.41 -45.35
C VAL A 727 -6.92 -13.50 -45.77
N ALA A 728 -7.84 -13.89 -44.88
CA ALA A 728 -8.99 -14.73 -45.21
C ALA A 728 -10.22 -14.32 -44.39
N LYS A 729 -11.38 -14.22 -45.04
CA LYS A 729 -12.65 -13.82 -44.37
C LYS A 729 -13.33 -14.94 -43.58
N GLY A 730 -12.90 -16.19 -43.76
CA GLY A 730 -13.57 -17.37 -43.21
C GLY A 730 -14.82 -17.78 -43.99
N GLY A 731 -15.65 -18.65 -43.41
CA GLY A 731 -16.91 -19.10 -44.03
C GLY A 731 -16.75 -20.18 -45.10
N THR A 732 -15.63 -20.89 -45.12
CA THR A 732 -15.31 -21.99 -46.04
C THR A 732 -15.94 -23.34 -45.64
N GLY A 733 -16.80 -23.36 -44.62
CA GLY A 733 -17.48 -24.55 -44.10
C GLY A 733 -16.81 -25.21 -42.89
N GLY A 734 -15.65 -24.71 -42.45
CA GLY A 734 -14.97 -25.13 -41.21
C GLY A 734 -14.97 -24.06 -40.12
N THR A 735 -14.90 -24.49 -38.86
CA THR A 735 -14.67 -23.63 -37.69
C THR A 735 -13.18 -23.39 -37.48
N GLY A 736 -12.81 -22.35 -36.72
CA GLY A 736 -11.41 -21.95 -36.54
C GLY A 736 -10.49 -23.06 -35.98
N ASP A 737 -11.03 -23.98 -35.18
CA ASP A 737 -10.33 -25.16 -34.64
C ASP A 737 -10.08 -26.27 -35.67
N GLN A 738 -10.77 -26.24 -36.81
CA GLN A 738 -10.59 -27.15 -37.95
C GLN A 738 -9.58 -26.64 -38.97
N VAL A 739 -9.15 -25.38 -38.86
CA VAL A 739 -8.21 -24.76 -39.79
C VAL A 739 -6.78 -25.23 -39.49
N ARG A 740 -6.04 -25.58 -40.55
CA ARG A 740 -4.60 -25.86 -40.53
C ARG A 740 -3.91 -25.11 -41.67
N PHE A 741 -2.60 -24.95 -41.56
CA PHE A 741 -1.76 -24.32 -42.58
C PHE A 741 -0.59 -25.21 -42.92
N ALA A 742 -0.44 -25.57 -44.19
CA ALA A 742 0.67 -26.36 -44.68
C ALA A 742 0.83 -26.17 -46.20
N ASP A 743 2.06 -26.24 -46.71
CA ASP A 743 2.34 -26.19 -48.15
C ASP A 743 2.01 -27.54 -48.80
N VAL A 744 0.83 -27.67 -49.40
CA VAL A 744 0.38 -28.94 -50.01
C VAL A 744 0.67 -29.02 -51.50
N ASN A 745 1.11 -27.92 -52.13
CA ASN A 745 1.39 -27.84 -53.56
C ASN A 745 2.88 -27.65 -53.91
N GLY A 746 3.75 -27.48 -52.90
CA GLY A 746 5.20 -27.35 -53.02
C GLY A 746 5.67 -25.98 -53.50
N ASP A 747 4.86 -24.93 -53.39
CA ASP A 747 5.21 -23.58 -53.84
C ASP A 747 5.94 -22.72 -52.79
N ARG A 748 6.19 -23.32 -51.61
CA ARG A 748 6.78 -22.76 -50.39
C ARG A 748 5.85 -21.86 -49.58
N ARG A 749 4.58 -21.75 -49.95
CA ARG A 749 3.60 -20.97 -49.18
C ARG A 749 2.63 -21.90 -48.48
N SER A 750 2.29 -21.53 -47.25
CA SER A 750 1.32 -22.29 -46.47
C SER A 750 -0.08 -22.09 -47.03
N ASP A 751 -0.75 -23.20 -47.37
CA ASP A 751 -2.11 -23.23 -47.87
C ASP A 751 -3.13 -23.32 -46.73
N TYR A 752 -4.36 -22.86 -46.97
CA TYR A 752 -5.43 -22.91 -45.98
C TYR A 752 -6.16 -24.25 -46.09
N LEU A 753 -6.13 -25.03 -45.02
CA LEU A 753 -6.73 -26.36 -44.95
C LEU A 753 -7.86 -26.39 -43.93
N VAL A 754 -8.97 -27.04 -44.27
CA VAL A 754 -10.04 -27.37 -43.33
C VAL A 754 -10.06 -28.87 -43.14
N VAL A 755 -9.75 -29.31 -41.92
CA VAL A 755 -9.81 -30.71 -41.50
C VAL A 755 -11.18 -30.99 -40.87
N ALA A 756 -12.00 -31.76 -41.56
CA ALA A 756 -13.29 -32.17 -41.04
C ALA A 756 -13.14 -33.18 -39.90
N ALA A 757 -14.23 -33.38 -39.13
CA ALA A 757 -14.24 -34.29 -37.97
C ALA A 757 -13.84 -35.75 -38.32
N ASN A 758 -14.06 -36.19 -39.57
CA ASN A 758 -13.69 -37.52 -40.07
C ASN A 758 -12.24 -37.60 -40.64
N GLY A 759 -11.44 -36.55 -40.45
CA GLY A 759 -10.06 -36.47 -40.93
C GLY A 759 -9.94 -36.19 -42.43
N SER A 760 -11.04 -35.94 -43.15
CA SER A 760 -11.00 -35.46 -44.53
C SER A 760 -10.56 -33.99 -44.59
N VAL A 761 -9.94 -33.59 -45.71
CA VAL A 761 -9.25 -32.29 -45.82
C VAL A 761 -9.69 -31.59 -47.09
N THR A 762 -10.15 -30.34 -46.94
CA THR A 762 -10.43 -29.42 -48.06
C THR A 762 -9.41 -28.30 -48.05
N ALA A 763 -8.82 -27.98 -49.20
CA ALA A 763 -7.72 -27.03 -49.31
C ALA A 763 -8.03 -25.82 -50.20
N TRP A 764 -7.40 -24.70 -49.87
CA TRP A 764 -7.34 -23.48 -50.66
C TRP A 764 -5.88 -23.03 -50.78
N LEU A 765 -5.40 -22.96 -52.02
CA LEU A 765 -4.03 -22.63 -52.35
C LEU A 765 -3.74 -21.14 -52.19
N ASN A 766 -2.65 -20.83 -51.49
CA ASN A 766 -2.25 -19.48 -51.17
C ASN A 766 -1.44 -18.83 -52.31
N ASN A 767 -2.10 -17.98 -53.11
CA ASN A 767 -1.43 -17.21 -54.15
C ASN A 767 -0.94 -15.83 -53.67
N GLY A 768 -1.08 -15.53 -52.37
CA GLY A 768 -0.84 -14.22 -51.75
C GLY A 768 -1.99 -13.73 -50.85
N GLY A 769 -2.95 -14.60 -50.52
CA GLY A 769 -4.15 -14.31 -49.72
C GLY A 769 -5.01 -13.15 -50.24
N ASP A 770 -5.91 -12.62 -49.42
CA ASP A 770 -6.78 -11.48 -49.78
C ASP A 770 -6.04 -10.12 -49.91
N GLY A 771 -4.71 -10.10 -49.76
CA GLY A 771 -3.87 -8.89 -49.75
C GLY A 771 -3.01 -8.63 -50.99
N ALA A 772 -2.63 -9.66 -51.78
CA ALA A 772 -1.99 -9.52 -53.10
C ALA A 772 -1.78 -10.88 -53.82
N GLY A 773 -2.85 -11.61 -54.14
CA GLY A 773 -2.79 -12.77 -55.06
C GLY A 773 -3.94 -13.77 -54.97
N GLY A 774 -4.70 -13.76 -53.87
CA GLY A 774 -5.95 -14.51 -53.69
C GLY A 774 -5.78 -15.96 -53.22
N TRP A 775 -6.92 -16.61 -53.00
CA TRP A 775 -7.04 -18.03 -52.69
C TRP A 775 -7.60 -18.81 -53.88
N SER A 776 -7.01 -19.94 -54.24
CA SER A 776 -7.55 -20.85 -55.27
C SER A 776 -8.07 -22.12 -54.62
N SER A 777 -9.34 -22.47 -54.82
CA SER A 777 -9.88 -23.71 -54.24
C SER A 777 -9.24 -24.94 -54.90
N ALA A 778 -8.69 -25.83 -54.07
CA ALA A 778 -8.19 -27.15 -54.47
C ALA A 778 -9.23 -28.26 -54.23
N GLY A 779 -10.37 -27.92 -53.60
CA GLY A 779 -11.39 -28.89 -53.23
C GLY A 779 -10.90 -29.85 -52.14
N GLN A 780 -11.53 -31.02 -52.06
CA GLN A 780 -11.15 -32.05 -51.10
C GLN A 780 -9.87 -32.76 -51.58
N ILE A 781 -8.78 -32.60 -50.84
CA ILE A 781 -7.46 -33.18 -51.17
C ILE A 781 -7.22 -34.52 -50.46
N ALA A 782 -7.96 -34.82 -49.37
CA ALA A 782 -7.87 -36.10 -48.67
C ALA A 782 -9.25 -36.58 -48.20
N SER A 783 -9.50 -37.90 -48.32
CA SER A 783 -10.73 -38.54 -47.83
C SER A 783 -10.73 -38.80 -46.32
N GLY A 784 -9.57 -38.69 -45.67
CA GLY A 784 -9.33 -39.17 -44.31
C GLY A 784 -9.00 -40.66 -44.26
N VAL A 785 -8.42 -41.09 -43.14
CA VAL A 785 -7.88 -42.44 -42.92
C VAL A 785 -8.65 -43.22 -41.85
N GLY A 786 -9.88 -42.78 -41.53
CA GLY A 786 -10.73 -43.38 -40.49
C GLY A 786 -10.44 -42.89 -39.07
N ALA A 787 -9.68 -41.81 -38.93
CA ALA A 787 -9.36 -41.14 -37.67
C ALA A 787 -10.13 -39.83 -37.49
N THR A 788 -10.14 -39.28 -36.28
CA THR A 788 -10.79 -37.99 -36.01
C THR A 788 -9.89 -36.82 -36.42
N GLY A 789 -10.50 -35.72 -36.87
CA GLY A 789 -9.78 -34.56 -37.42
C GLY A 789 -8.79 -33.91 -36.46
N ASP A 790 -9.00 -34.01 -35.15
CA ASP A 790 -8.10 -33.52 -34.11
C ASP A 790 -6.77 -34.31 -34.02
N GLN A 791 -6.72 -35.51 -34.60
CA GLN A 791 -5.51 -36.34 -34.69
C GLN A 791 -4.65 -36.03 -35.91
N VAL A 792 -5.17 -35.23 -36.85
CA VAL A 792 -4.50 -34.93 -38.12
C VAL A 792 -3.51 -33.77 -37.94
N ARG A 793 -2.29 -33.95 -38.45
CA ARG A 793 -1.23 -32.93 -38.55
C ARG A 793 -0.67 -32.93 -39.97
N PHE A 794 0.07 -31.87 -40.31
CA PHE A 794 0.77 -31.76 -41.57
C PHE A 794 2.23 -31.40 -41.36
N GLY A 795 3.11 -32.02 -42.14
CA GLY A 795 4.53 -31.73 -42.14
C GLY A 795 5.26 -32.51 -43.22
N ASP A 796 6.30 -31.93 -43.82
CA ASP A 796 7.13 -32.62 -44.82
C ASP A 796 8.11 -33.57 -44.10
N VAL A 797 7.71 -34.83 -43.94
CA VAL A 797 8.52 -35.81 -43.20
C VAL A 797 9.59 -36.46 -44.06
N ASN A 798 9.54 -36.25 -45.37
CA ASN A 798 10.44 -36.90 -46.32
C ASN A 798 11.40 -35.91 -47.02
N GLY A 799 11.17 -34.60 -46.88
CA GLY A 799 12.01 -33.53 -47.39
C GLY A 799 11.80 -33.21 -48.87
N ASP A 800 10.67 -33.61 -49.47
CA ASP A 800 10.38 -33.36 -50.90
C ASP A 800 9.67 -32.02 -51.17
N GLY A 801 9.44 -31.22 -50.12
CA GLY A 801 8.84 -29.89 -50.19
C GLY A 801 7.31 -29.90 -50.19
N PHE A 802 6.67 -31.06 -50.09
CA PHE A 802 5.23 -31.18 -49.96
C PHE A 802 4.87 -31.60 -48.53
N ALA A 803 3.88 -30.95 -47.93
CA ALA A 803 3.39 -31.37 -46.62
C ALA A 803 2.69 -32.74 -46.70
N ASP A 804 3.11 -33.65 -45.83
CA ASP A 804 2.56 -34.99 -45.71
C ASP A 804 1.38 -35.02 -44.71
N TYR A 805 0.43 -35.94 -44.91
CA TYR A 805 -0.70 -36.13 -44.00
C TYR A 805 -0.26 -37.05 -42.87
N LEU A 806 -0.37 -36.58 -41.63
CA LEU A 806 0.11 -37.30 -40.47
C LEU A 806 -1.05 -37.60 -39.52
N LEU A 807 -1.09 -38.84 -39.04
CA LEU A 807 -2.00 -39.28 -37.99
C LEU A 807 -1.22 -39.45 -36.70
N VAL A 808 -1.54 -38.65 -35.68
CA VAL A 808 -1.00 -38.78 -34.33
C VAL A 808 -1.97 -39.55 -33.44
N GLU A 809 -1.58 -40.74 -33.04
CA GLU A 809 -2.37 -41.58 -32.15
C GLU A 809 -2.34 -41.08 -30.69
N PRO A 810 -3.33 -41.45 -29.85
CA PRO A 810 -3.39 -41.01 -28.45
C PRO A 810 -2.15 -41.36 -27.62
N ASN A 811 -1.41 -42.42 -27.99
CA ASN A 811 -0.16 -42.87 -27.36
C ASN A 811 1.11 -42.20 -27.94
N GLY A 812 0.93 -41.28 -28.88
CA GLY A 812 1.98 -40.53 -29.55
C GLY A 812 2.65 -41.26 -30.72
N ALA A 813 2.13 -42.42 -31.16
CA ALA A 813 2.56 -43.02 -32.42
C ALA A 813 2.13 -42.15 -33.61
N VAL A 814 2.95 -42.11 -34.67
CA VAL A 814 2.70 -41.30 -35.86
C VAL A 814 2.72 -42.19 -37.09
N SER A 815 1.61 -42.18 -37.84
CA SER A 815 1.53 -42.76 -39.19
C SER A 815 1.52 -41.66 -40.23
N ALA A 816 2.19 -41.87 -41.36
CA ALA A 816 2.29 -40.88 -42.42
C ALA A 816 1.73 -41.39 -43.75
N TRP A 817 1.13 -40.47 -44.50
CA TRP A 817 0.78 -40.61 -45.90
C TRP A 817 1.49 -39.51 -46.66
N VAL A 818 2.44 -39.91 -47.50
CA VAL A 818 3.32 -39.02 -48.22
C VAL A 818 2.62 -38.44 -49.44
N ASN A 819 2.68 -37.12 -49.59
CA ASN A 819 2.17 -36.38 -50.75
C ASN A 819 3.12 -36.57 -51.95
N LYS A 820 2.61 -37.02 -53.09
CA LYS A 820 3.38 -37.38 -54.29
C LYS A 820 2.95 -36.63 -55.55
N GLY A 821 2.09 -35.63 -55.45
CA GLY A 821 1.60 -34.93 -56.65
C GLY A 821 0.75 -33.70 -56.43
N GLY A 822 0.83 -33.06 -55.25
CA GLY A 822 0.04 -31.89 -54.94
C GLY A 822 -1.47 -32.20 -54.83
N THR A 823 -2.30 -31.17 -54.95
CA THR A 823 -3.74 -31.09 -54.59
C THR A 823 -4.74 -32.08 -55.24
N GLY A 824 -4.28 -33.14 -55.89
CA GLY A 824 -5.13 -34.21 -56.42
C GLY A 824 -5.45 -35.30 -55.37
N THR A 825 -6.66 -35.86 -55.41
CA THR A 825 -7.13 -36.93 -54.50
C THR A 825 -6.36 -38.26 -54.61
N ALA A 826 -5.58 -38.46 -55.68
CA ALA A 826 -4.74 -39.64 -55.90
C ALA A 826 -3.27 -39.45 -55.49
N GLY A 827 -2.95 -38.33 -54.82
CA GLY A 827 -1.58 -37.92 -54.51
C GLY A 827 -0.96 -38.54 -53.26
N TRP A 828 -1.68 -39.35 -52.48
CA TRP A 828 -1.20 -39.82 -51.17
C TRP A 828 -0.72 -41.28 -51.20
N SER A 829 0.48 -41.54 -50.66
CA SER A 829 1.05 -42.88 -50.53
C SER A 829 1.28 -43.23 -49.06
N ALA A 830 0.75 -44.36 -48.59
CA ALA A 830 0.93 -44.77 -47.20
C ALA A 830 2.41 -45.10 -46.92
N ALA A 831 3.03 -44.37 -45.98
CA ALA A 831 4.37 -44.66 -45.48
C ALA A 831 4.34 -45.60 -44.26
N GLY A 832 3.16 -45.77 -43.65
CA GLY A 832 2.97 -46.56 -42.43
C GLY A 832 3.35 -45.80 -41.17
N VAL A 833 3.63 -46.54 -40.09
CA VAL A 833 4.07 -45.97 -38.81
C VAL A 833 5.51 -45.48 -38.95
N ILE A 834 5.71 -44.16 -38.92
CA ILE A 834 7.02 -43.51 -39.00
C ILE A 834 7.62 -43.24 -37.61
N ALA A 835 6.78 -43.22 -36.57
CA ALA A 835 7.22 -43.17 -35.19
C ALA A 835 6.32 -44.04 -34.32
N SER A 836 6.90 -44.94 -33.53
CA SER A 836 6.13 -45.88 -32.68
C SER A 836 5.53 -45.26 -31.42
N GLY A 837 5.84 -44.00 -31.13
CA GLY A 837 5.43 -43.30 -29.90
C GLY A 837 6.27 -43.67 -28.67
N THR A 838 6.21 -42.82 -27.65
CA THR A 838 6.87 -43.02 -26.34
C THR A 838 5.87 -43.29 -25.21
N GLY A 839 4.58 -43.36 -25.52
CA GLY A 839 3.49 -43.37 -24.54
C GLY A 839 3.08 -41.97 -24.06
N ALA A 840 3.71 -40.90 -24.57
CA ALA A 840 3.28 -39.53 -24.35
C ALA A 840 1.91 -39.27 -25.02
N PRO A 841 1.01 -38.48 -24.40
CA PRO A 841 -0.26 -38.15 -25.02
C PRO A 841 -0.05 -37.34 -26.31
N SER A 842 -0.96 -37.48 -27.28
CA SER A 842 -0.91 -36.77 -28.57
C SER A 842 -0.75 -35.25 -28.43
N SER A 843 -1.23 -34.64 -27.34
CA SER A 843 -1.08 -33.22 -27.03
C SER A 843 0.37 -32.78 -26.78
N GLN A 844 1.28 -33.72 -26.50
CA GLN A 844 2.71 -33.50 -26.29
C GLN A 844 3.55 -33.80 -27.53
N VAL A 845 2.97 -34.42 -28.58
CA VAL A 845 3.68 -34.67 -29.83
C VAL A 845 3.73 -33.39 -30.66
N ARG A 846 4.90 -33.11 -31.22
CA ARG A 846 5.16 -32.03 -32.18
C ARG A 846 5.77 -32.69 -33.40
N VAL A 847 5.19 -32.43 -34.57
CA VAL A 847 5.75 -32.84 -35.85
C VAL A 847 6.16 -31.60 -36.62
#